data_AF-A0A497CWG2-F1
#
_entry.id   AF-A0A497CWG2-F1
#
_cell.length_a   1.000
_cell.length_b   1.000
_cell.length_c   1.000
_cell.angle_alpha   90.00
_cell.angle_beta   90.00
_cell.angle_gamma   90.00
#
_symmetry.space_group_name_H-M   'P 1'
#
loop_
_entity.id
_entity.type
_entity.pdbx_description
1 polymer ?
#
loop_
_entity_poly.entity_id
_entity_poly.type
_entity_poly.pdbx_seq_one_letter_code
_entity_poly.pdbx_strand_id
1 'polypeptide(L)'
;MNTVQPIPDSAKGLWAQLDHLRDELPAHDMPVTLAALLYLRWADFQEAEQEAIAAFDEADYDPVLPAALHWRSWYDLPPHDLPKLFADRLAPALERLNNSRHNSLATHLHRIVSAVKDLGRLSSHALEELIHWLAEQPFETPSDRRALLDVFDALLDRVLDKSFGEFRTPAAIVNLLAELAAPAPGDRVYDPCFGMAGLLTAACDHVLRKGKDRFSRNGGPGLMVSGVELNVDAFVIGLTRLALAGVDDPQLELGNSLERTPPNNPQQDGFDVVLANPPWGMRVHPAGLDHFPVRTTDTTGLFIQHALTQLRPEGRAVLVVPEGFLFRGGLERKLRRMLVEQHTVEAVVSLPAGAFLPHTGIKASILLLRRGGLTKHIRMMDAEFYFEKGKGRKPATIQPEQIQKLAKEVRTPTPSENCWDVDIESLVKVGWDFTPKRRDRSGLSGILDSLRSEVDVLPLKECCKILSGRTFPRNQLLDEPPPRPTAREQALLFPETNTVRQRTLFDVPIIPYVRIKDVQRGQASRGSSWLSPDAAASVDARWKLKAGDVLLSKSGTIGKAGVARNGAVGAIAASGLFVLRPDQDRLDPHFLLAYFDSSECRAWLDDKARGATIRHLSKRILNEMPVPLPPLQIQQRVATQHREHGVDMLAFLTQLLTQGEDDPIAQWIDKAAMGLPLDVDAVDDPLDLDPLDRLASNVHEIRNLVAHDSRGDSALAAWILAFNEAVSGLRGVRAIPQGPGLLSVLQESIRALKATMPLIKGHLPNEAKARSLTRLVSTWLDRACSALLGKVKVVVSANTATLPVGEMVEITLNIHNQGPLPLRNLNISTSPDWGGGKTTYLAE
;
A
#
# COMPACT_ATOMS: atom_id res chain seq x y z
N MET A 1 -5.99 -3.98 19.25
CA MET A 1 -7.20 -4.63 19.78
C MET A 1 -8.24 -4.57 18.66
N ASN A 2 -8.74 -5.73 18.22
CA ASN A 2 -9.63 -5.85 17.06
C ASN A 2 -10.99 -5.21 17.36
N THR A 3 -11.44 -4.28 16.52
CA THR A 3 -12.86 -3.96 16.37
C THR A 3 -13.47 -4.85 15.29
N VAL A 4 -13.49 -6.16 15.55
CA VAL A 4 -14.63 -6.97 15.07
C VAL A 4 -15.75 -6.52 15.99
N GLN A 5 -16.80 -5.92 15.45
CA GLN A 5 -17.99 -5.62 16.24
C GLN A 5 -18.36 -6.88 17.04
N PRO A 6 -18.59 -6.77 18.36
CA PRO A 6 -18.98 -7.94 19.15
C PRO A 6 -20.19 -8.57 18.47
N ILE A 7 -20.08 -9.86 18.14
CA ILE A 7 -21.18 -10.64 17.57
C ILE A 7 -22.38 -10.43 18.48
N PRO A 8 -23.53 -9.91 17.98
CA PRO A 8 -24.72 -9.73 18.79
C PRO A 8 -25.05 -11.04 19.52
N ASP A 9 -25.46 -10.97 20.78
CA ASP A 9 -25.75 -12.20 21.55
C ASP A 9 -26.86 -13.06 20.89
N SER A 10 -27.79 -12.41 20.18
CA SER A 10 -28.80 -13.07 19.31
C SER A 10 -28.18 -13.87 18.16
N ALA A 11 -27.08 -13.39 17.57
CA ALA A 11 -26.37 -14.12 16.52
C ALA A 11 -25.69 -15.39 17.07
N LYS A 12 -25.21 -15.38 18.33
CA LYS A 12 -24.63 -16.59 18.97
C LYS A 12 -25.63 -17.74 19.09
N GLY A 13 -26.90 -17.42 19.42
CA GLY A 13 -27.98 -18.41 19.46
C GLY A 13 -28.25 -19.01 18.08
N LEU A 14 -28.39 -18.15 17.06
CA LEU A 14 -28.57 -18.57 15.67
C LEU A 14 -27.41 -19.47 15.19
N TRP A 15 -26.17 -19.17 15.58
CA TRP A 15 -25.01 -19.95 15.16
C TRP A 15 -25.04 -21.38 15.67
N ALA A 16 -25.40 -21.58 16.94
CA ALA A 16 -25.48 -22.91 17.52
C ALA A 16 -26.52 -23.75 16.76
N GLN A 17 -27.71 -23.17 16.51
CA GLN A 17 -28.77 -23.82 15.74
C GLN A 17 -28.33 -24.15 14.31
N LEU A 18 -27.76 -23.19 13.58
CA LEU A 18 -27.31 -23.41 12.20
C LEU A 18 -26.15 -24.42 12.10
N ASP A 19 -25.25 -24.48 13.08
CA ASP A 19 -24.18 -25.49 13.11
C ASP A 19 -24.77 -26.91 13.32
N HIS A 20 -25.90 -27.06 14.03
CA HIS A 20 -26.62 -28.33 14.18
C HIS A 20 -27.36 -28.76 12.90
N LEU A 21 -27.84 -27.80 12.09
CA LEU A 21 -28.57 -28.06 10.86
C LEU A 21 -27.69 -28.25 9.63
N ARG A 22 -26.36 -28.22 9.78
CA ARG A 22 -25.41 -28.15 8.66
C ARG A 22 -25.42 -29.36 7.72
N ASP A 23 -25.85 -30.52 8.21
CA ASP A 23 -25.96 -31.75 7.41
C ASP A 23 -27.20 -31.72 6.48
N GLU A 24 -28.24 -30.97 6.87
CA GLU A 24 -29.50 -30.83 6.10
C GLU A 24 -29.54 -29.53 5.28
N LEU A 25 -28.92 -28.47 5.79
CA LEU A 25 -28.81 -27.16 5.16
C LEU A 25 -27.32 -26.84 4.92
N PRO A 26 -26.78 -27.19 3.74
CA PRO A 26 -25.40 -26.92 3.40
C PRO A 26 -25.06 -25.43 3.55
N ALA A 27 -23.81 -25.13 3.93
CA ALA A 27 -23.38 -23.75 4.16
C ALA A 27 -23.66 -22.80 2.98
N HIS A 28 -23.65 -23.28 1.73
CA HIS A 28 -23.95 -22.45 0.58
C HIS A 28 -25.45 -22.12 0.39
N ASP A 29 -26.38 -22.95 0.86
CA ASP A 29 -27.81 -22.71 0.71
C ASP A 29 -28.40 -21.91 1.88
N MET A 30 -27.68 -21.89 3.00
CA MET A 30 -28.09 -21.28 4.25
C MET A 30 -28.46 -19.79 4.14
N PRO A 31 -27.66 -18.92 3.46
CA PRO A 31 -28.00 -17.50 3.34
C PRO A 31 -29.31 -17.21 2.62
N VAL A 32 -29.54 -17.86 1.47
CA VAL A 32 -30.73 -17.63 0.65
C VAL A 32 -31.99 -18.20 1.31
N THR A 33 -31.85 -19.34 2.00
CA THR A 33 -32.92 -19.98 2.78
C THR A 33 -33.40 -19.06 3.91
N LEU A 34 -32.46 -18.52 4.70
CA LEU A 34 -32.82 -17.59 5.77
C LEU A 34 -33.36 -16.26 5.23
N ALA A 35 -32.80 -15.78 4.10
CA ALA A 35 -33.30 -14.57 3.44
C ALA A 35 -34.78 -14.70 3.05
N ALA A 36 -35.20 -15.85 2.54
CA ALA A 36 -36.59 -16.11 2.17
C ALA A 36 -37.52 -16.12 3.40
N LEU A 37 -37.14 -16.78 4.49
CA LEU A 37 -37.92 -16.78 5.75
C LEU A 37 -38.07 -15.36 6.33
N LEU A 38 -36.96 -14.62 6.40
CA LEU A 38 -36.97 -13.23 6.87
C LEU A 38 -37.86 -12.35 5.99
N TYR A 39 -37.83 -12.55 4.67
CA TYR A 39 -38.66 -11.79 3.75
C TYR A 39 -40.15 -12.14 3.86
N LEU A 40 -40.50 -13.42 4.08
CA LEU A 40 -41.89 -13.83 4.33
C LEU A 40 -42.45 -13.19 5.59
N ARG A 41 -41.65 -13.07 6.66
CA ARG A 41 -42.04 -12.33 7.86
C ARG A 41 -42.19 -10.84 7.60
N TRP A 42 -41.27 -10.24 6.82
CA TRP A 42 -41.38 -8.85 6.41
C TRP A 42 -42.63 -8.58 5.56
N ALA A 43 -42.96 -9.48 4.64
CA ALA A 43 -44.16 -9.40 3.81
C ALA A 43 -45.43 -9.42 4.67
N ASP A 44 -45.50 -10.29 5.67
CA ASP A 44 -46.61 -10.33 6.63
C ASP A 44 -46.74 -9.05 7.44
N PHE A 45 -45.62 -8.46 7.88
CA PHE A 45 -45.61 -7.15 8.53
C PHE A 45 -46.17 -6.05 7.63
N GLN A 46 -45.80 -6.03 6.34
CA GLN A 46 -46.34 -5.07 5.37
C GLN A 46 -47.85 -5.27 5.15
N GLU A 47 -48.32 -6.51 5.02
CA GLU A 47 -49.74 -6.82 4.94
C GLU A 47 -50.49 -6.34 6.20
N ALA A 48 -49.96 -6.59 7.40
CA ALA A 48 -50.56 -6.14 8.66
C ALA A 48 -50.68 -4.61 8.73
N GLU A 49 -49.65 -3.89 8.27
CA GLU A 49 -49.64 -2.43 8.23
C GLU A 49 -50.70 -1.89 7.27
N GLN A 50 -50.82 -2.48 6.07
CA GLN A 50 -51.85 -2.09 5.11
C GLN A 50 -53.26 -2.44 5.59
N GLU A 51 -53.46 -3.60 6.21
CA GLU A 51 -54.72 -3.99 6.86
C GLU A 51 -55.10 -2.98 7.95
N ALA A 52 -54.15 -2.55 8.77
CA ALA A 52 -54.39 -1.57 9.83
C ALA A 52 -54.70 -0.17 9.28
N ILE A 53 -54.00 0.27 8.23
CA ILE A 53 -54.28 1.53 7.53
C ILE A 53 -55.68 1.50 6.93
N ALA A 54 -56.03 0.43 6.20
CA ALA A 54 -57.33 0.29 5.59
C ALA A 54 -58.46 0.23 6.63
N ALA A 55 -58.24 -0.48 7.75
CA ALA A 55 -59.19 -0.50 8.86
C ALA A 55 -59.37 0.89 9.51
N PHE A 56 -58.29 1.67 9.62
CA PHE A 56 -58.35 3.05 10.12
C PHE A 56 -59.07 3.99 9.15
N ASP A 57 -58.86 3.80 7.85
CA ASP A 57 -59.47 4.59 6.77
C ASP A 57 -60.88 4.11 6.36
N GLU A 58 -61.43 3.09 7.05
CA GLU A 58 -62.69 2.42 6.72
C GLU A 58 -62.76 1.93 5.26
N ALA A 59 -61.62 1.50 4.71
CA ALA A 59 -61.48 1.00 3.35
C ALA A 59 -61.32 -0.53 3.32
N ASP A 60 -61.75 -1.15 2.23
CA ASP A 60 -61.44 -2.56 1.95
C ASP A 60 -59.99 -2.70 1.48
N TYR A 61 -59.27 -3.68 2.03
CA TYR A 61 -57.94 -4.07 1.59
C TYR A 61 -57.96 -5.53 1.12
N ASP A 62 -57.38 -5.78 -0.05
CA ASP A 62 -57.22 -7.12 -0.63
C ASP A 62 -55.76 -7.57 -0.46
N PRO A 63 -55.47 -8.50 0.47
CA PRO A 63 -54.11 -8.97 0.72
C PRO A 63 -53.48 -9.65 -0.50
N VAL A 64 -52.17 -9.49 -0.69
CA VAL A 64 -51.43 -10.15 -1.79
C VAL A 64 -51.45 -11.66 -1.63
N LEU A 65 -51.35 -12.13 -0.39
CA LEU A 65 -51.48 -13.53 -0.03
C LEU A 65 -52.77 -13.75 0.78
N PRO A 66 -53.50 -14.86 0.56
CA PRO A 66 -54.59 -15.25 1.45
C PRO A 66 -54.13 -15.32 2.90
N ALA A 67 -54.97 -14.90 3.85
CA ALA A 67 -54.65 -14.86 5.28
C ALA A 67 -54.07 -16.19 5.83
N ALA A 68 -54.52 -17.33 5.30
CA ALA A 68 -54.00 -18.65 5.71
C ALA A 68 -52.54 -18.94 5.29
N LEU A 69 -51.92 -18.07 4.49
CA LEU A 69 -50.53 -18.14 4.04
C LEU A 69 -49.65 -17.01 4.61
N HIS A 70 -50.23 -16.13 5.44
CA HIS A 70 -49.49 -15.11 6.19
C HIS A 70 -48.62 -15.75 7.27
N TRP A 71 -47.43 -15.18 7.51
CA TRP A 71 -46.51 -15.68 8.56
C TRP A 71 -47.22 -15.87 9.89
N ARG A 72 -47.99 -14.87 10.36
CA ARG A 72 -48.78 -14.91 11.60
C ARG A 72 -49.77 -16.09 11.71
N SER A 73 -50.13 -16.71 10.59
CA SER A 73 -51.07 -17.85 10.54
C SER A 73 -50.39 -19.20 10.56
N TRP A 74 -49.10 -19.29 10.23
CA TRP A 74 -48.42 -20.57 10.08
C TRP A 74 -47.15 -20.77 10.92
N TYR A 75 -46.60 -19.70 11.53
CA TYR A 75 -45.38 -19.83 12.33
C TYR A 75 -45.53 -20.78 13.54
N ASP A 76 -46.75 -21.02 14.02
CA ASP A 76 -47.09 -21.93 15.13
C ASP A 76 -47.79 -23.21 14.67
N LEU A 77 -47.69 -23.56 13.37
CA LEU A 77 -48.22 -24.84 12.89
C LEU A 77 -47.38 -26.02 13.39
N PRO A 78 -47.99 -27.21 13.53
CA PRO A 78 -47.25 -28.41 13.84
C PRO A 78 -46.08 -28.65 12.85
N PRO A 79 -44.86 -28.96 13.33
CA PRO A 79 -43.68 -29.07 12.48
C PRO A 79 -43.81 -30.02 11.27
N HIS A 80 -44.63 -31.08 11.41
CA HIS A 80 -44.87 -32.06 10.36
C HIS A 80 -45.69 -31.53 9.18
N ASP A 81 -46.40 -30.41 9.35
CA ASP A 81 -47.20 -29.77 8.30
C ASP A 81 -46.40 -28.71 7.52
N LEU A 82 -45.31 -28.19 8.10
CA LEU A 82 -44.52 -27.09 7.51
C LEU A 82 -43.93 -27.44 6.13
N PRO A 83 -43.29 -28.61 5.89
CA PRO A 83 -42.75 -28.92 4.56
C PRO A 83 -43.83 -28.90 3.46
N LYS A 84 -45.01 -29.46 3.76
CA LYS A 84 -46.16 -29.46 2.84
C LYS A 84 -46.74 -28.06 2.63
N LEU A 85 -46.78 -27.24 3.67
CA LEU A 85 -47.19 -25.83 3.53
C LEU A 85 -46.29 -25.11 2.52
N PHE A 86 -44.96 -25.19 2.67
CA PHE A 86 -44.02 -24.54 1.77
C PHE A 86 -44.12 -25.08 0.34
N ALA A 87 -44.11 -26.41 0.18
CA ALA A 87 -44.08 -27.06 -1.13
C ALA A 87 -45.42 -27.00 -1.87
N ASP A 88 -46.53 -27.30 -1.20
CA ASP A 88 -47.83 -27.55 -1.86
C ASP A 88 -48.77 -26.35 -1.82
N ARG A 89 -48.53 -25.37 -0.93
CA ARG A 89 -49.43 -24.21 -0.76
C ARG A 89 -48.73 -22.88 -1.03
N LEU A 90 -47.64 -22.58 -0.33
CA LEU A 90 -46.98 -21.27 -0.40
C LEU A 90 -46.27 -21.08 -1.73
N ALA A 91 -45.39 -21.99 -2.16
CA ALA A 91 -44.69 -21.86 -3.43
C ALA A 91 -45.66 -21.73 -4.63
N PRO A 92 -46.72 -22.56 -4.77
CA PRO A 92 -47.71 -22.37 -5.84
C PRO A 92 -48.50 -21.06 -5.76
N ALA A 93 -48.74 -20.53 -4.56
CA ALA A 93 -49.39 -19.22 -4.41
C ALA A 93 -48.48 -18.09 -4.92
N LEU A 94 -47.20 -18.11 -4.55
CA LEU A 94 -46.20 -17.13 -5.01
C LEU A 94 -45.94 -17.21 -6.52
N GLU A 95 -46.04 -18.39 -7.14
CA GLU A 95 -45.95 -18.55 -8.59
C GLU A 95 -47.07 -17.82 -9.36
N ARG A 96 -48.29 -17.80 -8.80
CA ARG A 96 -49.44 -17.14 -9.41
C ARG A 96 -49.34 -15.61 -9.42
N LEU A 97 -48.40 -15.04 -8.66
CA LEU A 97 -48.15 -13.60 -8.59
C LEU A 97 -47.33 -13.07 -9.79
N ASN A 98 -46.94 -13.92 -10.74
CA ASN A 98 -46.10 -13.56 -11.90
C ASN A 98 -46.64 -12.41 -12.79
N ASN A 99 -47.94 -12.12 -12.73
CA ASN A 99 -48.60 -11.08 -13.51
C ASN A 99 -48.93 -9.81 -12.71
N SER A 100 -48.62 -9.75 -11.42
CA SER A 100 -48.96 -8.64 -10.52
C SER A 100 -47.97 -7.48 -10.60
N ARG A 101 -47.66 -7.00 -11.81
CA ARG A 101 -46.62 -5.98 -12.07
C ARG A 101 -46.89 -4.61 -11.43
N HIS A 102 -48.11 -4.35 -11.01
CA HIS A 102 -48.53 -3.09 -10.37
C HIS A 102 -48.46 -3.13 -8.85
N ASN A 103 -48.14 -4.29 -8.26
CA ASN A 103 -47.93 -4.45 -6.82
C ASN A 103 -46.49 -4.93 -6.58
N SER A 104 -45.69 -4.11 -5.91
CA SER A 104 -44.27 -4.39 -5.69
C SER A 104 -44.05 -5.57 -4.75
N LEU A 105 -44.81 -5.65 -3.65
CA LEU A 105 -44.78 -6.80 -2.73
C LEU A 105 -45.08 -8.11 -3.48
N ALA A 106 -46.10 -8.13 -4.32
CA ALA A 106 -46.44 -9.30 -5.13
C ALA A 106 -45.31 -9.68 -6.10
N THR A 107 -44.68 -8.67 -6.71
CA THR A 107 -43.54 -8.88 -7.61
C THR A 107 -42.34 -9.46 -6.88
N HIS A 108 -42.02 -8.95 -5.69
CA HIS A 108 -40.92 -9.44 -4.87
C HIS A 108 -41.20 -10.85 -4.32
N LEU A 109 -42.41 -11.10 -3.83
CA LEU A 109 -42.88 -12.42 -3.39
C LEU A 109 -42.77 -13.47 -4.50
N HIS A 110 -43.07 -13.10 -5.75
CA HIS A 110 -42.85 -13.97 -6.90
C HIS A 110 -41.36 -14.30 -7.13
N ARG A 111 -40.44 -13.38 -6.84
CA ARG A 111 -39.00 -13.59 -7.05
C ARG A 111 -38.36 -14.54 -6.04
N ILE A 112 -38.94 -14.72 -4.86
CA ILE A 112 -38.39 -15.62 -3.84
C ILE A 112 -38.89 -17.08 -3.98
N VAL A 113 -39.73 -17.40 -4.97
CA VAL A 113 -40.35 -18.73 -5.16
C VAL A 113 -39.35 -19.88 -5.08
N SER A 114 -38.17 -19.73 -5.72
CA SER A 114 -37.16 -20.81 -5.73
C SER A 114 -36.68 -21.12 -4.31
N ALA A 115 -36.31 -20.09 -3.55
CA ALA A 115 -35.87 -20.24 -2.17
C ALA A 115 -36.98 -20.78 -1.26
N VAL A 116 -38.23 -20.43 -1.53
CA VAL A 116 -39.41 -20.98 -0.81
C VAL A 116 -39.63 -22.46 -1.11
N LYS A 117 -39.35 -22.92 -2.33
CA LYS A 117 -39.38 -24.37 -2.65
C LYS A 117 -38.29 -25.13 -1.92
N ASP A 118 -37.12 -24.51 -1.76
CA ASP A 118 -36.00 -25.13 -1.04
C ASP A 118 -36.29 -25.28 0.46
N LEU A 119 -37.01 -24.33 1.07
CA LEU A 119 -37.56 -24.47 2.43
C LEU A 119 -38.45 -25.72 2.56
N GLY A 120 -39.27 -26.01 1.56
CA GLY A 120 -40.12 -27.21 1.55
C GLY A 120 -39.37 -28.55 1.50
N ARG A 121 -38.06 -28.53 1.21
CA ARG A 121 -37.20 -29.74 1.22
C ARG A 121 -36.52 -30.01 2.56
N LEU A 122 -36.55 -29.05 3.48
CA LEU A 122 -35.98 -29.21 4.81
C LEU A 122 -36.83 -30.15 5.67
N SER A 123 -36.20 -30.76 6.67
CA SER A 123 -36.94 -31.57 7.64
C SER A 123 -37.88 -30.70 8.48
N SER A 124 -38.92 -31.32 9.04
CA SER A 124 -39.81 -30.68 9.99
C SER A 124 -39.07 -30.06 11.17
N HIS A 125 -38.02 -30.73 11.65
CA HIS A 125 -37.23 -30.26 12.77
C HIS A 125 -36.40 -29.01 12.41
N ALA A 126 -35.74 -29.01 11.24
CA ALA A 126 -34.99 -27.86 10.77
C ALA A 126 -35.87 -26.62 10.58
N LEU A 127 -37.08 -26.80 10.01
CA LEU A 127 -38.05 -25.72 9.85
C LEU A 127 -38.55 -25.19 11.20
N GLU A 128 -38.88 -26.08 12.14
CA GLU A 128 -39.28 -25.71 13.50
C GLU A 128 -38.22 -24.85 14.20
N GLU A 129 -36.96 -25.28 14.18
CA GLU A 129 -35.88 -24.53 14.83
C GLU A 129 -35.71 -23.12 14.23
N LEU A 130 -35.69 -23.01 12.90
CA LEU A 130 -35.52 -21.72 12.21
C LEU A 130 -36.71 -20.78 12.42
N ILE A 131 -37.93 -21.32 12.36
CA ILE A 131 -39.17 -20.54 12.52
C ILE A 131 -39.34 -20.07 13.96
N HIS A 132 -39.12 -20.96 14.94
CA HIS A 132 -39.19 -20.61 16.35
C HIS A 132 -38.15 -19.54 16.70
N TRP A 133 -36.90 -19.73 16.26
CA TRP A 133 -35.86 -18.73 16.47
C TRP A 133 -36.28 -17.37 15.89
N LEU A 134 -36.78 -17.35 14.65
CA LEU A 134 -37.20 -16.10 14.02
C LEU A 134 -38.38 -15.48 14.77
N ALA A 135 -39.39 -16.26 15.16
CA ALA A 135 -40.55 -15.78 15.90
C ALA A 135 -40.18 -15.08 17.22
N GLU A 136 -39.13 -15.53 17.91
CA GLU A 136 -38.63 -14.91 19.14
C GLU A 136 -37.89 -13.58 18.93
N GLN A 137 -37.49 -13.24 17.70
CA GLN A 137 -36.76 -12.00 17.44
C GLN A 137 -37.70 -10.78 17.39
N PRO A 138 -37.32 -9.64 17.99
CA PRO A 138 -38.01 -8.36 17.78
C PRO A 138 -38.06 -7.99 16.30
N PHE A 139 -39.17 -7.40 15.83
CA PHE A 139 -39.35 -7.08 14.40
C PHE A 139 -40.16 -5.80 14.12
N GLU A 140 -40.95 -5.33 15.07
CA GLU A 140 -41.96 -4.29 14.83
C GLU A 140 -41.35 -2.92 14.51
N THR A 141 -40.28 -2.54 15.20
CA THR A 141 -39.68 -1.21 15.00
C THR A 141 -38.60 -1.21 13.91
N PRO A 142 -38.32 -0.07 13.27
CA PRO A 142 -37.17 0.06 12.37
C PRO A 142 -35.83 -0.31 13.02
N SER A 143 -35.70 -0.08 14.34
CA SER A 143 -34.50 -0.48 15.09
C SER A 143 -34.39 -1.99 15.22
N ASP A 144 -35.49 -2.69 15.43
CA ASP A 144 -35.52 -4.15 15.55
C ASP A 144 -35.12 -4.83 14.23
N ARG A 145 -35.69 -4.38 13.11
CA ARG A 145 -35.34 -4.89 11.78
C ARG A 145 -33.88 -4.66 11.42
N ARG A 146 -33.31 -3.52 11.84
CA ARG A 146 -31.87 -3.25 11.68
C ARG A 146 -31.00 -4.16 12.55
N ALA A 147 -31.40 -4.41 13.79
CA ALA A 147 -30.69 -5.37 14.63
C ALA A 147 -30.70 -6.79 14.01
N LEU A 148 -31.82 -7.18 13.38
CA LEU A 148 -31.90 -8.41 12.59
C LEU A 148 -31.03 -8.39 11.33
N LEU A 149 -30.95 -7.25 10.64
CA LEU A 149 -30.01 -7.08 9.53
C LEU A 149 -28.56 -7.27 9.98
N ASP A 150 -28.16 -6.74 11.14
CA ASP A 150 -26.82 -6.93 11.69
C ASP A 150 -26.51 -8.41 11.98
N VAL A 151 -27.50 -9.14 12.52
CA VAL A 151 -27.40 -10.60 12.71
C VAL A 151 -27.24 -11.32 11.37
N PHE A 152 -28.02 -10.93 10.36
CA PHE A 152 -27.96 -11.53 9.03
C PHE A 152 -26.64 -11.20 8.30
N ASP A 153 -26.11 -9.98 8.43
CA ASP A 153 -24.82 -9.61 7.85
C ASP A 153 -23.67 -10.37 8.51
N ALA A 154 -23.74 -10.62 9.82
CA ALA A 154 -22.81 -11.51 10.51
C ALA A 154 -22.89 -12.96 9.98
N LEU A 155 -24.10 -13.45 9.64
CA LEU A 155 -24.32 -14.71 8.92
C LEU A 155 -23.51 -14.78 7.62
N LEU A 156 -23.72 -13.79 6.77
CA LEU A 156 -23.07 -13.68 5.47
C LEU A 156 -21.54 -13.65 5.61
N ASP A 157 -21.00 -12.86 6.55
CA ASP A 157 -19.55 -12.77 6.79
C ASP A 157 -18.93 -14.12 7.17
N ARG A 158 -19.60 -14.92 8.02
CA ARG A 158 -19.07 -16.22 8.47
C ARG A 158 -19.12 -17.29 7.39
N VAL A 159 -20.22 -17.32 6.64
CA VAL A 159 -20.54 -18.41 5.69
C VAL A 159 -19.83 -18.20 4.35
N LEU A 160 -19.83 -16.97 3.85
CA LEU A 160 -19.29 -16.65 2.54
C LEU A 160 -17.75 -16.64 2.51
N ASP A 161 -17.09 -16.51 3.67
CA ASP A 161 -15.63 -16.59 3.81
C ASP A 161 -15.04 -17.96 3.41
N LYS A 162 -15.88 -19.01 3.32
CA LYS A 162 -15.41 -20.40 3.16
C LYS A 162 -15.87 -21.11 1.88
N SER A 163 -16.92 -20.66 1.19
CA SER A 163 -17.57 -21.53 0.19
C SER A 163 -18.24 -20.85 -1.01
N PHE A 164 -18.43 -19.53 -1.04
CA PHE A 164 -19.15 -18.88 -2.14
C PHE A 164 -18.18 -18.37 -3.21
N GLY A 165 -18.39 -18.80 -4.45
CA GLY A 165 -17.64 -18.34 -5.63
C GLY A 165 -17.96 -16.90 -6.07
N GLU A 166 -18.83 -16.20 -5.34
CA GLU A 166 -19.22 -14.82 -5.64
C GLU A 166 -18.39 -13.79 -4.87
N PHE A 167 -17.96 -12.76 -5.57
CA PHE A 167 -17.13 -11.69 -5.03
C PHE A 167 -17.97 -10.70 -4.21
N ARG A 168 -17.94 -10.79 -2.88
CA ARG A 168 -18.52 -9.75 -2.02
C ARG A 168 -17.54 -8.58 -1.88
N THR A 169 -18.05 -7.36 -2.03
CA THR A 169 -17.27 -6.14 -1.75
C THR A 169 -17.05 -6.03 -0.23
N PRO A 170 -15.80 -5.90 0.26
CA PRO A 170 -15.53 -5.77 1.70
C PRO A 170 -16.25 -4.57 2.32
N ALA A 171 -16.77 -4.71 3.55
CA ALA A 171 -17.56 -3.67 4.23
C ALA A 171 -16.84 -2.31 4.31
N ALA A 172 -15.53 -2.33 4.57
CA ALA A 172 -14.67 -1.15 4.57
C ALA A 172 -14.71 -0.37 3.24
N ILE A 173 -14.74 -1.10 2.12
CA ILE A 173 -14.79 -0.52 0.77
C ILE A 173 -16.21 -0.05 0.44
N VAL A 174 -17.23 -0.83 0.80
CA VAL A 174 -18.65 -0.45 0.67
C VAL A 174 -18.93 0.90 1.35
N ASN A 175 -18.49 1.05 2.61
CA ASN A 175 -18.68 2.28 3.37
C ASN A 175 -17.91 3.48 2.77
N LEU A 176 -16.72 3.22 2.23
CA LEU A 176 -15.94 4.23 1.53
C LEU A 176 -16.64 4.71 0.25
N LEU A 177 -17.20 3.80 -0.54
CA LEU A 177 -17.97 4.16 -1.74
C LEU A 177 -19.21 5.00 -1.39
N ALA A 178 -19.97 4.60 -0.37
CA ALA A 178 -21.12 5.36 0.08
C ALA A 178 -20.73 6.77 0.57
N GLU A 179 -19.63 6.90 1.31
CA GLU A 179 -19.15 8.21 1.77
C GLU A 179 -18.64 9.09 0.62
N LEU A 180 -18.00 8.52 -0.40
CA LEU A 180 -17.55 9.22 -1.61
C LEU A 180 -18.70 9.60 -2.54
N ALA A 181 -19.75 8.79 -2.60
CA ALA A 181 -20.97 9.12 -3.33
C ALA A 181 -21.81 10.19 -2.62
N ALA A 182 -21.80 10.21 -1.28
CA ALA A 182 -22.61 11.11 -0.46
C ALA A 182 -24.06 11.25 -0.96
N PRO A 183 -24.85 10.17 -0.98
CA PRO A 183 -26.28 10.24 -1.29
C PRO A 183 -27.00 11.18 -0.31
N ALA A 184 -28.01 11.88 -0.81
CA ALA A 184 -28.87 12.77 -0.03
C ALA A 184 -30.31 12.25 0.03
N PRO A 185 -31.11 12.62 1.06
CA PRO A 185 -32.54 12.30 1.07
C PRO A 185 -33.23 12.80 -0.21
N GLY A 186 -34.02 11.93 -0.85
CA GLY A 186 -34.69 12.17 -2.12
C GLY A 186 -33.90 11.76 -3.36
N ASP A 187 -32.62 11.42 -3.24
CA ASP A 187 -31.82 10.94 -4.37
C ASP A 187 -32.33 9.57 -4.86
N ARG A 188 -32.30 9.39 -6.19
CA ARG A 188 -32.47 8.10 -6.86
C ARG A 188 -31.12 7.41 -6.99
N VAL A 189 -30.95 6.29 -6.28
CA VAL A 189 -29.69 5.55 -6.21
C VAL A 189 -29.84 4.23 -6.95
N TYR A 190 -28.90 3.96 -7.85
CA TYR A 190 -28.89 2.76 -8.69
C TYR A 190 -27.59 1.97 -8.54
N ASP A 191 -27.70 0.65 -8.45
CA ASP A 191 -26.56 -0.27 -8.59
C ASP A 191 -26.85 -1.32 -9.69
N PRO A 192 -26.11 -1.29 -10.82
CA PRO A 192 -26.37 -2.17 -11.96
C PRO A 192 -25.90 -3.62 -11.76
N CYS A 193 -25.23 -3.92 -10.66
CA CYS A 193 -24.75 -5.25 -10.31
C CYS A 193 -24.72 -5.36 -8.79
N PHE A 194 -25.90 -5.20 -8.18
CA PHE A 194 -25.99 -4.94 -6.74
C PHE A 194 -25.58 -6.12 -5.86
N GLY A 195 -25.48 -7.32 -6.43
CA GLY A 195 -25.16 -8.55 -5.70
C GLY A 195 -26.11 -8.73 -4.53
N MET A 196 -25.56 -8.87 -3.33
CA MET A 196 -26.36 -8.93 -2.10
C MET A 196 -26.80 -7.54 -1.59
N ALA A 197 -26.78 -6.48 -2.39
CA ALA A 197 -27.17 -5.10 -2.06
C ALA A 197 -26.27 -4.35 -1.04
N GLY A 198 -25.00 -4.75 -0.86
CA GLY A 198 -24.08 -4.10 0.10
C GLY A 198 -23.92 -2.59 -0.09
N LEU A 199 -23.75 -2.14 -1.34
CA LEU A 199 -23.58 -0.72 -1.65
C LEU A 199 -24.88 0.08 -1.42
N LEU A 200 -26.03 -0.51 -1.76
CA LEU A 200 -27.34 0.13 -1.59
C LEU A 200 -27.72 0.27 -0.11
N THR A 201 -27.48 -0.75 0.71
CA THR A 201 -27.67 -0.67 2.17
C THR A 201 -26.76 0.41 2.79
N ALA A 202 -25.49 0.46 2.41
CA ALA A 202 -24.56 1.47 2.93
C ALA A 202 -24.92 2.90 2.47
N ALA A 203 -25.51 3.07 1.29
CA ALA A 203 -26.08 4.34 0.87
C ALA A 203 -27.23 4.78 1.79
N CYS A 204 -28.11 3.86 2.18
CA CYS A 204 -29.18 4.12 3.14
C CYS A 204 -28.63 4.52 4.52
N ASP A 205 -27.64 3.79 5.03
CA ASP A 205 -27.01 4.08 6.31
C ASP A 205 -26.27 5.42 6.32
N HIS A 206 -25.66 5.81 5.19
CA HIS A 206 -25.05 7.12 5.03
C HIS A 206 -26.06 8.25 5.27
N VAL A 207 -27.24 8.15 4.66
CA VAL A 207 -28.29 9.17 4.79
C VAL A 207 -28.83 9.23 6.20
N LEU A 208 -29.12 8.08 6.82
CA LEU A 208 -29.66 8.03 8.18
C LEU A 208 -28.69 8.57 9.22
N ARG A 209 -27.39 8.27 9.08
CA ARG A 209 -26.36 8.81 9.98
C ARG A 209 -26.28 10.33 9.93
N LYS A 210 -26.49 10.95 8.77
CA LYS A 210 -26.48 12.41 8.57
C LYS A 210 -27.83 13.08 8.83
N GLY A 211 -28.92 12.32 8.80
CA GLY A 211 -30.30 12.80 8.82
C GLY A 211 -30.96 12.98 10.19
N LYS A 212 -30.20 12.99 11.30
CA LYS A 212 -30.74 13.03 12.69
C LYS A 212 -31.73 14.17 13.00
N ASP A 213 -31.83 15.19 12.15
CA ASP A 213 -32.70 16.36 12.34
C ASP A 213 -33.97 16.40 11.46
N ARG A 214 -34.28 15.36 10.66
CA ARG A 214 -35.48 15.36 9.81
C ARG A 214 -36.37 14.16 10.10
N PHE A 215 -37.60 14.44 10.54
CA PHE A 215 -38.68 13.46 10.65
C PHE A 215 -38.94 12.84 9.26
N SER A 216 -38.40 11.64 9.02
CA SER A 216 -38.92 10.76 7.97
C SER A 216 -40.25 10.22 8.48
N ARG A 217 -41.36 10.42 7.73
CA ARG A 217 -42.71 9.99 8.13
C ARG A 217 -42.78 8.51 8.53
N ASN A 218 -41.90 7.66 7.95
CA ASN A 218 -41.87 6.21 8.17
C ASN A 218 -40.56 5.71 8.81
N GLY A 219 -39.63 6.60 9.20
CA GLY A 219 -38.34 6.21 9.77
C GLY A 219 -37.32 5.59 8.78
N GLY A 220 -37.67 5.42 7.50
CA GLY A 220 -36.78 4.92 6.44
C GLY A 220 -35.76 5.96 5.93
N PRO A 221 -34.77 5.53 5.11
CA PRO A 221 -33.64 6.35 4.66
C PRO A 221 -34.02 7.48 3.69
N GLY A 222 -35.23 7.47 3.13
CA GLY A 222 -35.70 8.50 2.18
C GLY A 222 -34.98 8.48 0.84
N LEU A 223 -34.38 7.35 0.45
CA LEU A 223 -33.78 7.12 -0.87
C LEU A 223 -34.72 6.31 -1.76
N MET A 224 -34.74 6.61 -3.05
CA MET A 224 -35.36 5.76 -4.06
C MET A 224 -34.30 4.79 -4.58
N VAL A 225 -34.36 3.54 -4.14
CA VAL A 225 -33.35 2.51 -4.43
C VAL A 225 -33.75 1.69 -5.64
N SER A 226 -32.82 1.51 -6.57
CA SER A 226 -33.00 0.66 -7.75
C SER A 226 -31.77 -0.21 -7.98
N GLY A 227 -31.96 -1.37 -8.62
CA GLY A 227 -30.83 -2.23 -8.94
C GLY A 227 -31.17 -3.35 -9.91
N VAL A 228 -30.14 -3.88 -10.55
CA VAL A 228 -30.24 -5.10 -11.37
C VAL A 228 -29.22 -6.12 -10.87
N GLU A 229 -29.64 -7.38 -10.75
CA GLU A 229 -28.75 -8.49 -10.40
C GLU A 229 -29.05 -9.71 -11.28
N LEU A 230 -28.01 -10.43 -11.68
CA LEU A 230 -28.11 -11.60 -12.55
C LEU A 230 -28.31 -12.90 -11.75
N ASN A 231 -27.68 -13.01 -10.58
CA ASN A 231 -27.80 -14.18 -9.71
C ASN A 231 -29.06 -14.11 -8.85
N VAL A 232 -29.88 -15.16 -8.90
CA VAL A 232 -31.15 -15.26 -8.16
C VAL A 232 -30.96 -15.24 -6.64
N ASP A 233 -29.98 -15.97 -6.13
CA ASP A 233 -29.73 -16.06 -4.69
C ASP A 233 -29.22 -14.72 -4.14
N ALA A 234 -28.29 -14.08 -4.86
CA ALA A 234 -27.80 -12.75 -4.53
C ALA A 234 -28.95 -11.72 -4.56
N PHE A 235 -29.86 -11.81 -5.54
CA PHE A 235 -31.05 -10.99 -5.63
C PHE A 235 -31.95 -11.15 -4.40
N VAL A 236 -32.27 -12.39 -4.00
CA VAL A 236 -33.13 -12.67 -2.83
C VAL A 236 -32.49 -12.15 -1.55
N ILE A 237 -31.19 -12.40 -1.36
CA ILE A 237 -30.44 -11.89 -0.20
C ILE A 237 -30.45 -10.35 -0.19
N GLY A 238 -30.20 -9.71 -1.35
CA GLY A 238 -30.19 -8.25 -1.47
C GLY A 238 -31.54 -7.60 -1.21
N LEU A 239 -32.62 -8.19 -1.74
CA LEU A 239 -33.99 -7.79 -1.48
C LEU A 239 -34.30 -7.81 0.03
N THR A 240 -34.00 -8.91 0.70
CA THR A 240 -34.22 -9.04 2.16
C THR A 240 -33.40 -8.03 2.94
N ARG A 241 -32.13 -7.81 2.57
CA ARG A 241 -31.28 -6.81 3.25
C ARG A 241 -31.82 -5.40 3.12
N LEU A 242 -32.35 -5.03 1.95
CA LEU A 242 -32.97 -3.71 1.74
C LEU A 242 -34.27 -3.55 2.54
N ALA A 243 -35.11 -4.59 2.57
CA ALA A 243 -36.33 -4.61 3.38
C ALA A 243 -36.03 -4.41 4.88
N LEU A 244 -35.04 -5.14 5.42
CA LEU A 244 -34.61 -4.99 6.82
C LEU A 244 -33.91 -3.65 7.10
N ALA A 245 -33.27 -3.04 6.09
CA ALA A 245 -32.70 -1.70 6.19
C ALA A 245 -33.77 -0.59 6.24
N GLY A 246 -35.04 -0.93 6.02
CA GLY A 246 -36.17 0.00 6.00
C GLY A 246 -36.42 0.64 4.64
N VAL A 247 -36.10 -0.07 3.56
CA VAL A 247 -36.48 0.32 2.20
C VAL A 247 -37.76 -0.41 1.84
N ASP A 248 -38.88 0.31 1.84
CA ASP A 248 -40.21 -0.29 1.70
C ASP A 248 -40.49 -0.77 0.27
N ASP A 249 -40.08 0.00 -0.75
CA ASP A 249 -40.36 -0.30 -2.16
C ASP A 249 -39.09 -0.22 -3.05
N PRO A 250 -38.14 -1.17 -2.92
CA PRO A 250 -36.97 -1.20 -3.78
C PRO A 250 -37.31 -1.65 -5.21
N GLN A 251 -36.86 -0.87 -6.20
CA GLN A 251 -37.08 -1.14 -7.63
C GLN A 251 -35.98 -2.07 -8.17
N LEU A 252 -36.09 -3.37 -7.86
CA LEU A 252 -35.09 -4.38 -8.23
C LEU A 252 -35.53 -5.23 -9.43
N GLU A 253 -34.58 -5.49 -10.32
CA GLU A 253 -34.76 -6.32 -11.51
C GLU A 253 -33.80 -7.52 -11.48
N LEU A 254 -34.32 -8.72 -11.76
CA LEU A 254 -33.52 -9.91 -12.00
C LEU A 254 -33.20 -10.00 -13.49
N GLY A 255 -31.94 -9.87 -13.88
CA GLY A 255 -31.52 -9.93 -15.27
C GLY A 255 -30.13 -9.36 -15.55
N ASN A 256 -29.84 -9.15 -16.84
CA ASN A 256 -28.56 -8.60 -17.29
C ASN A 256 -28.66 -7.08 -17.48
N SER A 257 -28.02 -6.31 -16.59
CA SER A 257 -28.06 -4.85 -16.65
C SER A 257 -27.44 -4.26 -17.91
N LEU A 258 -26.52 -4.97 -18.56
CA LEU A 258 -25.86 -4.51 -19.79
C LEU A 258 -26.78 -4.58 -21.02
N GLU A 259 -27.97 -5.16 -20.91
CA GLU A 259 -29.01 -5.15 -21.96
C GLU A 259 -29.94 -3.93 -21.84
N ARG A 260 -29.92 -3.23 -20.69
CA ARG A 260 -30.77 -2.08 -20.43
C ARG A 260 -30.29 -0.88 -21.24
N THR A 261 -31.15 -0.37 -22.11
CA THR A 261 -30.86 0.83 -22.90
C THR A 261 -30.92 2.11 -22.05
N PRO A 262 -30.30 3.20 -22.50
CA PRO A 262 -30.43 4.49 -21.83
C PRO A 262 -31.91 4.93 -21.73
N PRO A 263 -32.30 5.65 -20.66
CA PRO A 263 -33.66 6.18 -20.54
C PRO A 263 -33.97 7.18 -21.66
N ASN A 264 -35.21 7.17 -22.16
CA ASN A 264 -35.68 8.11 -23.19
C ASN A 264 -35.65 9.56 -22.69
N ASN A 265 -36.00 9.78 -21.41
CA ASN A 265 -35.89 11.08 -20.76
C ASN A 265 -34.96 10.99 -19.53
N PRO A 266 -33.63 11.13 -19.69
CA PRO A 266 -32.69 11.03 -18.59
C PRO A 266 -32.93 12.03 -17.45
N GLN A 267 -33.61 13.16 -17.71
CA GLN A 267 -33.92 14.14 -16.67
C GLN A 267 -35.00 13.62 -15.72
N GLN A 268 -35.97 12.88 -16.24
CA GLN A 268 -37.10 12.34 -15.47
C GLN A 268 -36.88 10.91 -14.99
N ASP A 269 -36.15 10.09 -15.76
CA ASP A 269 -36.02 8.65 -15.52
C ASP A 269 -34.59 8.25 -15.13
N GLY A 270 -33.62 9.17 -15.21
CA GLY A 270 -32.24 8.92 -14.84
C GLY A 270 -32.00 8.97 -13.32
N PHE A 271 -30.88 8.40 -12.90
CA PHE A 271 -30.48 8.31 -11.50
C PHE A 271 -29.59 9.48 -11.06
N ASP A 272 -29.72 9.88 -9.80
CA ASP A 272 -28.84 10.85 -9.14
C ASP A 272 -27.46 10.29 -8.89
N VAL A 273 -27.43 9.04 -8.42
CA VAL A 273 -26.24 8.34 -7.97
C VAL A 273 -26.22 6.94 -8.56
N VAL A 274 -25.08 6.57 -9.15
CA VAL A 274 -24.77 5.18 -9.46
C VAL A 274 -23.61 4.72 -8.58
N LEU A 275 -23.82 3.65 -7.82
CA LEU A 275 -22.77 2.97 -7.05
C LEU A 275 -22.54 1.60 -7.69
N ALA A 276 -21.30 1.20 -7.94
CA ALA A 276 -21.06 -0.17 -8.39
C ALA A 276 -19.66 -0.69 -8.06
N ASN A 277 -19.57 -2.01 -7.86
CA ASN A 277 -18.34 -2.77 -8.00
C ASN A 277 -18.55 -3.83 -9.10
N PRO A 278 -18.32 -3.48 -10.38
CA PRO A 278 -18.51 -4.41 -11.49
C PRO A 278 -17.65 -5.67 -11.38
N PRO A 279 -18.05 -6.80 -11.99
CA PRO A 279 -17.21 -7.99 -12.04
C PRO A 279 -15.93 -7.74 -12.86
N TRP A 280 -14.78 -8.23 -12.37
CA TRP A 280 -13.47 -7.96 -12.99
C TRP A 280 -12.97 -9.09 -13.87
N GLY A 281 -12.30 -8.74 -14.96
CA GLY A 281 -11.59 -9.70 -15.82
C GLY A 281 -12.49 -10.63 -16.64
N MET A 282 -13.81 -10.41 -16.60
CA MET A 282 -14.79 -11.15 -17.39
C MET A 282 -14.98 -10.51 -18.77
N ARG A 283 -15.38 -11.34 -19.74
CA ARG A 283 -15.81 -10.89 -21.06
C ARG A 283 -17.21 -11.38 -21.34
N VAL A 284 -18.02 -10.52 -21.94
CA VAL A 284 -19.39 -10.85 -22.37
C VAL A 284 -19.45 -11.06 -23.88
N HIS A 285 -20.49 -11.79 -24.32
CA HIS A 285 -20.77 -11.96 -25.74
C HIS A 285 -21.17 -10.59 -26.36
N PRO A 286 -20.69 -10.24 -27.56
CA PRO A 286 -20.89 -8.91 -28.13
C PRO A 286 -22.34 -8.58 -28.55
N ALA A 287 -23.21 -9.59 -28.67
CA ALA A 287 -24.61 -9.39 -29.08
C ALA A 287 -25.38 -8.51 -28.07
N GLY A 288 -26.17 -7.55 -28.54
CA GLY A 288 -26.98 -6.66 -27.70
C GLY A 288 -26.23 -5.44 -27.14
N LEU A 289 -24.90 -5.37 -27.30
CA LEU A 289 -24.06 -4.30 -26.75
C LEU A 289 -23.91 -3.10 -27.70
N ASP A 290 -24.78 -3.02 -28.73
CA ASP A 290 -24.68 -2.05 -29.81
C ASP A 290 -25.06 -0.61 -29.43
N HIS A 291 -25.53 -0.40 -28.21
CA HIS A 291 -25.83 0.93 -27.68
C HIS A 291 -24.60 1.58 -27.01
N PHE A 292 -23.53 0.83 -26.73
CA PHE A 292 -22.32 1.38 -26.08
C PHE A 292 -21.36 2.07 -27.07
N PRO A 293 -20.96 3.34 -26.86
CA PRO A 293 -20.10 4.08 -27.78
C PRO A 293 -18.74 3.41 -28.04
N VAL A 294 -18.14 2.80 -27.02
CA VAL A 294 -16.91 2.01 -27.13
C VAL A 294 -17.27 0.52 -27.11
N ARG A 295 -17.16 -0.10 -28.29
CA ARG A 295 -17.38 -1.54 -28.54
C ARG A 295 -16.31 -2.41 -27.87
N THR A 296 -16.40 -2.58 -26.55
CA THR A 296 -15.57 -3.50 -25.76
C THR A 296 -16.39 -4.70 -25.31
N THR A 297 -15.73 -5.84 -25.11
CA THR A 297 -16.33 -7.01 -24.46
C THR A 297 -15.95 -7.11 -22.99
N ASP A 298 -15.06 -6.23 -22.50
CA ASP A 298 -14.61 -6.22 -21.10
C ASP A 298 -15.71 -5.65 -20.20
N THR A 299 -16.07 -6.40 -19.16
CA THR A 299 -17.17 -6.02 -18.25
C THR A 299 -16.93 -4.68 -17.56
N THR A 300 -15.71 -4.41 -17.07
CA THR A 300 -15.39 -3.12 -16.42
C THR A 300 -15.71 -1.95 -17.34
N GLY A 301 -15.25 -2.01 -18.59
CA GLY A 301 -15.52 -0.97 -19.58
C GLY A 301 -17.00 -0.82 -19.94
N LEU A 302 -17.76 -1.93 -19.94
CA LEU A 302 -19.19 -1.90 -20.22
C LEU A 302 -19.99 -1.27 -19.06
N PHE A 303 -19.71 -1.66 -17.82
CA PHE A 303 -20.38 -1.11 -16.65
C PHE A 303 -20.10 0.37 -16.43
N ILE A 304 -18.89 0.86 -16.77
CA ILE A 304 -18.59 2.31 -16.74
C ILE A 304 -19.50 3.06 -17.72
N GLN A 305 -19.66 2.56 -18.95
CA GLN A 305 -20.51 3.18 -19.95
C GLN A 305 -21.99 3.09 -19.54
N HIS A 306 -22.43 1.94 -19.03
CA HIS A 306 -23.77 1.73 -18.52
C HIS A 306 -24.12 2.73 -17.42
N ALA A 307 -23.29 2.83 -16.39
CA ALA A 307 -23.47 3.77 -15.30
C ALA A 307 -23.67 5.21 -15.81
N LEU A 308 -22.82 5.67 -16.73
CA LEU A 308 -22.94 7.00 -17.33
C LEU A 308 -24.24 7.19 -18.12
N THR A 309 -24.70 6.17 -18.84
CA THR A 309 -25.94 6.27 -19.63
C THR A 309 -27.21 6.27 -18.78
N GLN A 310 -27.19 5.65 -17.60
CA GLN A 310 -28.34 5.58 -16.68
C GLN A 310 -28.46 6.80 -15.75
N LEU A 311 -27.39 7.58 -15.58
CA LEU A 311 -27.43 8.81 -14.78
C LEU A 311 -28.31 9.90 -15.40
N ARG A 312 -28.94 10.74 -14.59
CA ARG A 312 -29.48 12.02 -15.10
C ARG A 312 -28.34 13.01 -15.44
N PRO A 313 -28.58 14.10 -16.18
CA PRO A 313 -27.57 15.15 -16.37
C PRO A 313 -27.00 15.63 -15.03
N GLU A 314 -25.68 15.80 -14.94
CA GLU A 314 -24.95 16.11 -13.69
C GLU A 314 -25.03 15.05 -12.58
N GLY A 315 -25.67 13.90 -12.83
CA GLY A 315 -25.65 12.76 -11.92
C GLY A 315 -24.24 12.19 -11.74
N ARG A 316 -24.00 11.51 -10.63
CA ARG A 316 -22.67 11.04 -10.20
C ARG A 316 -22.57 9.52 -10.15
N ALA A 317 -21.47 8.96 -10.68
CA ALA A 317 -21.15 7.54 -10.56
C ALA A 317 -19.89 7.34 -9.72
N VAL A 318 -19.92 6.43 -8.75
CA VAL A 318 -18.77 6.00 -7.96
C VAL A 318 -18.57 4.51 -8.18
N LEU A 319 -17.53 4.17 -8.92
CA LEU A 319 -17.31 2.83 -9.46
C LEU A 319 -15.96 2.29 -9.00
N VAL A 320 -15.91 1.04 -8.52
CA VAL A 320 -14.63 0.34 -8.37
C VAL A 320 -14.16 -0.19 -9.71
N VAL A 321 -12.87 -0.03 -10.01
CA VAL A 321 -12.22 -0.60 -11.19
C VAL A 321 -10.91 -1.29 -10.82
N PRO A 322 -10.52 -2.37 -11.50
CA PRO A 322 -9.16 -2.89 -11.40
C PRO A 322 -8.18 -1.84 -11.93
N GLU A 323 -7.04 -1.64 -11.27
CA GLU A 323 -6.07 -0.58 -11.64
C GLU A 323 -5.53 -0.74 -13.06
N GLY A 324 -5.57 -1.97 -13.60
CA GLY A 324 -5.30 -2.24 -15.02
C GLY A 324 -6.08 -1.35 -15.98
N PHE A 325 -7.35 -1.07 -15.67
CA PHE A 325 -8.21 -0.18 -16.44
C PHE A 325 -7.63 1.23 -16.58
N LEU A 326 -6.83 1.70 -15.62
CA LEU A 326 -6.32 3.06 -15.59
C LEU A 326 -5.13 3.31 -16.54
N PHE A 327 -4.37 2.27 -16.91
CA PHE A 327 -3.15 2.44 -17.70
C PHE A 327 -3.04 1.60 -18.98
N ARG A 328 -3.85 0.54 -19.16
CA ARG A 328 -3.77 -0.30 -20.37
C ARG A 328 -4.13 0.48 -21.64
N GLY A 329 -3.61 0.05 -22.79
CA GLY A 329 -3.84 0.66 -24.09
C GLY A 329 -5.16 0.23 -24.76
N GLY A 330 -5.25 0.39 -26.08
CA GLY A 330 -6.38 -0.15 -26.86
C GLY A 330 -7.73 0.51 -26.56
N LEU A 331 -8.77 -0.32 -26.42
CA LEU A 331 -10.15 0.13 -26.17
C LEU A 331 -10.30 0.80 -24.80
N GLU A 332 -9.59 0.34 -23.76
CA GLU A 332 -9.62 0.97 -22.44
C GLU A 332 -9.06 2.41 -22.50
N ARG A 333 -7.98 2.63 -23.25
CA ARG A 333 -7.47 4.00 -23.51
C ARG A 333 -8.48 4.86 -24.28
N LYS A 334 -9.20 4.28 -25.26
CA LYS A 334 -10.26 4.98 -25.99
C LYS A 334 -11.40 5.36 -25.05
N LEU A 335 -11.76 4.48 -24.12
CA LEU A 335 -12.79 4.73 -23.12
C LEU A 335 -12.35 5.83 -22.14
N ARG A 336 -11.14 5.78 -21.58
CA ARG A 336 -10.60 6.86 -20.74
C ARG A 336 -10.58 8.21 -21.45
N ARG A 337 -10.23 8.24 -22.73
CA ARG A 337 -10.34 9.45 -23.56
C ARG A 337 -11.78 9.95 -23.67
N MET A 338 -12.74 9.07 -23.94
CA MET A 338 -14.16 9.41 -23.98
C MET A 338 -14.65 9.99 -22.64
N LEU A 339 -14.20 9.42 -21.51
CA LEU A 339 -14.56 9.92 -20.18
C LEU A 339 -14.17 11.38 -19.97
N VAL A 340 -13.01 11.81 -20.47
CA VAL A 340 -12.55 13.20 -20.28
C VAL A 340 -13.10 14.18 -21.31
N GLU A 341 -13.37 13.69 -22.53
CA GLU A 341 -13.87 14.50 -23.65
C GLU A 341 -15.40 14.67 -23.64
N GLN A 342 -16.15 13.80 -22.97
CA GLN A 342 -17.62 13.82 -22.98
C GLN A 342 -18.25 13.91 -21.59
N HIS A 343 -17.46 13.65 -20.54
CA HIS A 343 -17.91 13.62 -19.16
C HIS A 343 -16.86 14.27 -18.25
N THR A 344 -17.19 14.36 -16.97
CA THR A 344 -16.28 14.86 -15.94
C THR A 344 -15.76 13.69 -15.11
N VAL A 345 -14.45 13.47 -15.14
CA VAL A 345 -13.76 12.58 -14.21
C VAL A 345 -13.33 13.42 -13.01
N GLU A 346 -14.11 13.38 -11.94
CA GLU A 346 -13.88 14.22 -10.75
C GLU A 346 -12.64 13.75 -9.99
N ALA A 347 -12.53 12.45 -9.72
CA ALA A 347 -11.41 11.89 -8.99
C ALA A 347 -11.10 10.43 -9.32
N VAL A 348 -9.85 10.03 -9.07
CA VAL A 348 -9.39 8.64 -9.06
C VAL A 348 -8.69 8.37 -7.74
N VAL A 349 -9.23 7.44 -6.96
CA VAL A 349 -8.70 7.06 -5.63
C VAL A 349 -8.07 5.67 -5.72
N SER A 350 -6.74 5.58 -5.63
CA SER A 350 -5.99 4.32 -5.61
C SER A 350 -6.13 3.66 -4.24
N LEU A 351 -6.58 2.41 -4.20
CA LEU A 351 -6.68 1.61 -2.97
C LEU A 351 -5.38 0.84 -2.71
N PRO A 352 -5.03 0.50 -1.46
CA PRO A 352 -3.87 -0.34 -1.17
C PRO A 352 -4.00 -1.73 -1.80
N ALA A 353 -2.85 -2.35 -2.07
CA ALA A 353 -2.83 -3.75 -2.47
C ALA A 353 -3.46 -4.63 -1.36
N GLY A 354 -4.32 -5.57 -1.76
CA GLY A 354 -5.01 -6.47 -0.84
C GLY A 354 -6.28 -5.90 -0.19
N ALA A 355 -6.77 -4.73 -0.64
CA ALA A 355 -8.07 -4.19 -0.20
C ALA A 355 -9.26 -5.14 -0.42
N PHE A 356 -9.15 -6.08 -1.38
CA PHE A 356 -10.18 -7.07 -1.74
C PHE A 356 -9.81 -8.51 -1.36
N LEU A 357 -8.84 -8.71 -0.47
CA LEU A 357 -8.57 -10.03 0.09
C LEU A 357 -9.74 -10.48 1.01
N PRO A 358 -9.98 -11.79 1.16
CA PRO A 358 -9.24 -12.90 0.55
C PRO A 358 -9.59 -13.15 -0.93
N HIS A 359 -10.60 -12.48 -1.48
CA HIS A 359 -11.14 -12.77 -2.81
C HIS A 359 -10.13 -12.55 -3.95
N THR A 360 -9.37 -11.45 -3.91
CA THR A 360 -8.37 -11.16 -4.93
C THR A 360 -7.23 -10.25 -4.44
N GLY A 361 -6.03 -10.51 -4.95
CA GLY A 361 -4.84 -9.66 -4.77
C GLY A 361 -4.68 -8.56 -5.83
N ILE A 362 -5.64 -8.46 -6.77
CA ILE A 362 -5.64 -7.39 -7.79
C ILE A 362 -5.83 -6.05 -7.08
N LYS A 363 -4.91 -5.11 -7.32
CA LYS A 363 -5.04 -3.74 -6.84
C LYS A 363 -6.14 -3.01 -7.63
N ALA A 364 -6.98 -2.28 -6.90
CA ALA A 364 -8.16 -1.62 -7.43
C ALA A 364 -8.09 -0.10 -7.17
N SER A 365 -8.98 0.63 -7.82
CA SER A 365 -9.16 2.07 -7.64
C SER A 365 -10.63 2.43 -7.73
N ILE A 366 -11.01 3.57 -7.18
CA ILE A 366 -12.37 4.10 -7.25
C ILE A 366 -12.38 5.27 -8.24
N LEU A 367 -13.27 5.23 -9.22
CA LEU A 367 -13.55 6.31 -10.17
C LEU A 367 -14.76 7.10 -9.69
N LEU A 368 -14.60 8.42 -9.58
CA LEU A 368 -15.70 9.36 -9.37
C LEU A 368 -15.96 10.08 -10.70
N LEU A 369 -17.14 9.87 -11.25
CA LEU A 369 -17.55 10.39 -12.55
C LEU A 369 -18.82 11.23 -12.40
N ARG A 370 -18.98 12.22 -13.28
CA ARG A 370 -20.23 12.95 -13.45
C ARG A 370 -20.67 12.91 -14.91
N ARG A 371 -21.97 12.69 -15.14
CA ARG A 371 -22.55 12.65 -16.49
C ARG A 371 -22.55 14.05 -17.09
N GLY A 372 -21.73 14.23 -18.12
CA GLY A 372 -21.62 15.47 -18.88
C GLY A 372 -20.47 16.36 -18.41
N GLY A 373 -20.28 17.46 -19.12
CA GLY A 373 -19.16 18.38 -18.92
C GLY A 373 -17.85 17.90 -19.55
N LEU A 374 -16.86 18.80 -19.58
CA LEU A 374 -15.49 18.49 -19.97
C LEU A 374 -14.62 18.40 -18.72
N THR A 375 -13.78 17.37 -18.65
CA THR A 375 -12.80 17.27 -17.56
C THR A 375 -11.70 18.32 -17.77
N LYS A 376 -11.42 19.15 -16.76
CA LYS A 376 -10.34 20.16 -16.80
C LYS A 376 -9.08 19.66 -16.09
N HIS A 377 -9.28 19.04 -14.95
CA HIS A 377 -8.28 18.35 -14.14
C HIS A 377 -8.94 17.13 -13.52
N ILE A 378 -8.14 16.17 -13.10
CA ILE A 378 -8.59 15.00 -12.36
C ILE A 378 -7.91 15.04 -10.98
N ARG A 379 -8.70 14.92 -9.91
CA ARG A 379 -8.18 14.74 -8.56
C ARG A 379 -7.63 13.33 -8.39
N MET A 380 -6.35 13.19 -8.15
CA MET A 380 -5.67 11.92 -7.91
C MET A 380 -5.42 11.74 -6.42
N MET A 381 -5.76 10.57 -5.89
CA MET A 381 -5.50 10.24 -4.48
C MET A 381 -4.85 8.87 -4.32
N ASP A 382 -3.81 8.79 -3.49
CA ASP A 382 -3.29 7.53 -2.96
C ASP A 382 -3.84 7.28 -1.55
N ALA A 383 -4.73 6.29 -1.42
CA ALA A 383 -5.39 5.99 -0.17
C ALA A 383 -4.56 5.08 0.75
N GLU A 384 -3.39 4.58 0.36
CA GLU A 384 -2.64 3.57 1.14
C GLU A 384 -2.44 3.99 2.61
N PHE A 385 -2.19 5.27 2.89
CA PHE A 385 -1.98 5.80 4.24
C PHE A 385 -3.22 5.81 5.15
N TYR A 386 -4.42 5.70 4.59
CA TYR A 386 -5.67 5.66 5.37
C TYR A 386 -6.01 4.23 5.80
N PHE A 387 -5.33 3.23 5.24
CA PHE A 387 -5.61 1.84 5.47
C PHE A 387 -4.57 1.18 6.38
N GLU A 388 -5.03 0.32 7.26
CA GLU A 388 -4.21 -0.61 8.01
C GLU A 388 -3.96 -1.85 7.15
N LYS A 389 -2.68 -2.24 6.99
CA LYS A 389 -2.32 -3.42 6.20
C LYS A 389 -2.83 -4.70 6.87
N GLY A 390 -3.59 -5.49 6.12
CA GLY A 390 -4.02 -6.83 6.54
C GLY A 390 -2.82 -7.77 6.70
N LYS A 391 -2.85 -8.62 7.72
CA LYS A 391 -1.86 -9.71 7.89
C LYS A 391 -2.34 -10.96 7.14
N GLY A 392 -1.47 -11.56 6.33
CA GLY A 392 -1.76 -12.80 5.61
C GLY A 392 -2.83 -12.62 4.52
N ARG A 393 -3.92 -13.40 4.59
CA ARG A 393 -5.06 -13.32 3.64
C ARG A 393 -6.16 -12.35 4.07
N LYS A 394 -5.96 -11.56 5.13
CA LYS A 394 -6.95 -10.58 5.58
C LYS A 394 -6.90 -9.32 4.70
N PRO A 395 -8.06 -8.70 4.38
CA PRO A 395 -8.10 -7.44 3.67
C PRO A 395 -7.41 -6.31 4.43
N ALA A 396 -6.94 -5.31 3.68
CA ALA A 396 -6.61 -4.02 4.26
C ALA A 396 -7.91 -3.35 4.74
N THR A 397 -7.87 -2.75 5.94
CA THR A 397 -9.06 -2.17 6.59
C THR A 397 -8.89 -0.66 6.78
N ILE A 398 -9.98 0.09 6.74
CA ILE A 398 -10.00 1.53 7.00
C ILE A 398 -11.04 1.82 8.09
N GLN A 399 -10.67 2.65 9.07
CA GLN A 399 -11.57 3.03 10.16
C GLN A 399 -12.57 4.10 9.71
N PRO A 400 -13.78 4.18 10.30
CA PRO A 400 -14.81 5.15 9.91
C PRO A 400 -14.33 6.61 9.90
N GLU A 401 -13.50 7.02 10.85
CA GLU A 401 -12.93 8.37 10.91
C GLU A 401 -12.00 8.66 9.74
N GLN A 402 -11.23 7.65 9.31
CA GLN A 402 -10.34 7.76 8.15
C GLN A 402 -11.13 7.79 6.85
N ILE A 403 -12.25 7.07 6.75
CA ILE A 403 -13.18 7.15 5.59
C ILE A 403 -13.67 8.61 5.44
N GLN A 404 -14.14 9.22 6.52
CA GLN A 404 -14.63 10.60 6.49
C GLN A 404 -13.52 11.60 6.13
N LYS A 405 -12.33 11.41 6.70
CA LYS A 405 -11.16 12.24 6.39
C LYS A 405 -10.78 12.14 4.91
N LEU A 406 -10.67 10.92 4.39
CA LEU A 406 -10.36 10.63 2.99
C LEU A 406 -11.38 11.29 2.07
N ALA A 407 -12.68 11.05 2.29
CA ALA A 407 -13.75 11.61 1.46
C ALA A 407 -13.82 13.14 1.51
N LYS A 408 -13.50 13.76 2.66
CA LYS A 408 -13.36 15.21 2.78
C LYS A 408 -12.18 15.74 1.97
N GLU A 409 -11.05 15.04 2.01
CA GLU A 409 -9.82 15.44 1.32
C GLU A 409 -9.94 15.34 -0.21
N VAL A 410 -10.63 14.31 -0.73
CA VAL A 410 -10.98 14.22 -2.15
C VAL A 410 -11.82 15.41 -2.62
N ARG A 411 -12.73 15.91 -1.77
CA ARG A 411 -13.63 17.03 -2.11
C ARG A 411 -13.03 18.41 -1.86
N THR A 412 -11.95 18.49 -1.10
CA THR A 412 -11.31 19.78 -0.77
C THR A 412 -10.35 20.13 -1.89
N PRO A 413 -10.43 21.32 -2.52
CA PRO A 413 -9.60 21.65 -3.68
C PRO A 413 -8.11 21.81 -3.36
N THR A 414 -7.75 22.01 -2.09
CA THR A 414 -6.35 22.16 -1.65
C THR A 414 -5.57 20.85 -1.87
N PRO A 415 -4.42 20.87 -2.57
CA PRO A 415 -3.54 19.71 -2.65
C PRO A 415 -2.92 19.35 -1.30
N SER A 416 -2.69 18.07 -1.08
CA SER A 416 -1.96 17.48 0.05
C SER A 416 -0.89 16.52 -0.46
N GLU A 417 -0.11 15.90 0.43
CA GLU A 417 0.85 14.86 0.06
C GLU A 417 0.19 13.71 -0.72
N ASN A 418 -1.00 13.29 -0.30
CA ASN A 418 -1.70 12.10 -0.78
C ASN A 418 -2.84 12.39 -1.76
N CYS A 419 -3.20 13.66 -1.97
CA CYS A 419 -4.30 14.09 -2.84
C CYS A 419 -3.87 15.32 -3.66
N TRP A 420 -3.86 15.24 -4.99
CA TRP A 420 -3.38 16.33 -5.86
C TRP A 420 -4.15 16.36 -7.18
N ASP A 421 -4.10 17.49 -7.89
CA ASP A 421 -4.70 17.59 -9.23
C ASP A 421 -3.71 17.29 -10.33
N VAL A 422 -4.20 16.66 -11.40
CA VAL A 422 -3.48 16.49 -12.65
C VAL A 422 -4.29 17.09 -13.78
N ASP A 423 -3.68 18.00 -14.53
CA ASP A 423 -4.29 18.63 -15.70
C ASP A 423 -4.42 17.64 -16.88
N ILE A 424 -5.38 17.90 -17.75
CA ILE A 424 -5.62 17.04 -18.92
C ILE A 424 -4.44 17.00 -19.89
N GLU A 425 -3.68 18.09 -20.07
CA GLU A 425 -2.54 18.13 -20.99
C GLU A 425 -1.42 17.17 -20.55
N SER A 426 -1.18 17.09 -19.24
CA SER A 426 -0.28 16.11 -18.62
C SER A 426 -0.74 14.69 -18.87
N LEU A 427 -2.05 14.41 -18.83
CA LEU A 427 -2.61 13.09 -19.10
C LEU A 427 -2.50 12.68 -20.57
N VAL A 428 -2.64 13.63 -21.51
CA VAL A 428 -2.41 13.39 -22.94
C VAL A 428 -1.00 12.86 -23.19
N LYS A 429 0.01 13.49 -22.58
CA LYS A 429 1.43 13.13 -22.72
C LYS A 429 1.74 11.69 -22.26
N VAL A 430 0.99 11.17 -21.30
CA VAL A 430 1.15 9.80 -20.78
C VAL A 430 0.17 8.78 -21.37
N GLY A 431 -0.61 9.18 -22.38
CA GLY A 431 -1.54 8.29 -23.08
C GLY A 431 -2.81 8.00 -22.28
N TRP A 432 -3.34 9.01 -21.60
CA TRP A 432 -4.54 8.94 -20.76
C TRP A 432 -4.38 7.98 -19.58
N ASP A 433 -3.20 7.92 -18.96
CA ASP A 433 -2.93 7.06 -17.80
C ASP A 433 -3.51 7.70 -16.52
N PHE A 434 -4.60 7.14 -16.01
CA PHE A 434 -5.33 7.66 -14.84
C PHE A 434 -4.81 7.11 -13.51
N THR A 435 -3.71 6.34 -13.48
CA THR A 435 -3.17 5.84 -12.22
C THR A 435 -2.78 7.01 -11.31
N PRO A 436 -3.28 7.07 -10.05
CA PRO A 436 -2.83 8.03 -9.05
C PRO A 436 -1.38 7.78 -8.66
N LYS A 437 -0.47 8.38 -9.42
CA LYS A 437 0.97 8.38 -9.14
C LYS A 437 1.53 9.78 -9.34
N ARG A 438 2.38 10.20 -8.41
CA ARG A 438 3.09 11.47 -8.47
C ARG A 438 4.20 11.40 -9.52
N ARG A 439 3.94 12.01 -10.67
CA ARG A 439 4.84 12.06 -11.84
C ARG A 439 5.87 13.20 -11.75
N ASP A 440 5.74 14.02 -10.70
CA ASP A 440 6.56 15.16 -10.30
C ASP A 440 7.68 14.78 -9.32
N ARG A 441 7.72 13.53 -8.84
CA ARG A 441 8.67 13.09 -7.80
C ARG A 441 10.13 12.96 -8.24
N SER A 442 10.43 12.95 -9.54
CA SER A 442 11.83 12.98 -9.99
C SER A 442 12.25 14.41 -10.31
N GLY A 443 13.07 15.00 -9.44
CA GLY A 443 13.86 16.20 -9.71
C GLY A 443 14.91 15.98 -10.82
N LEU A 444 15.07 14.73 -11.29
CA LEU A 444 15.97 14.35 -12.38
C LEU A 444 15.94 15.31 -13.58
N SER A 445 14.75 15.71 -14.06
CA SER A 445 14.66 16.62 -15.20
C SER A 445 15.27 17.99 -14.90
N GLY A 446 14.94 18.59 -13.74
CA GLY A 446 15.51 19.87 -13.32
C GLY A 446 17.02 19.81 -13.09
N ILE A 447 17.52 18.72 -12.49
CA ILE A 447 18.97 18.52 -12.32
C ILE A 447 19.65 18.42 -13.70
N LEU A 448 19.11 17.61 -14.60
CA LEU A 448 19.69 17.45 -15.93
C LEU A 448 19.62 18.75 -16.73
N ASP A 449 18.55 19.54 -16.60
CA ASP A 449 18.43 20.83 -17.27
C ASP A 449 19.48 21.83 -16.76
N SER A 450 19.80 21.82 -15.46
CA SER A 450 20.90 22.63 -14.92
C SER A 450 22.28 22.20 -15.43
N LEU A 451 22.43 20.91 -15.78
CA LEU A 451 23.68 20.35 -16.32
C LEU A 451 23.84 20.57 -17.83
N ARG A 452 22.75 20.89 -18.56
CA ARG A 452 22.79 21.05 -20.04
C ARG A 452 23.72 22.16 -20.52
N SER A 453 24.03 23.14 -19.67
CA SER A 453 24.99 24.20 -20.02
C SER A 453 26.44 23.70 -20.03
N GLU A 454 26.74 22.64 -19.27
CA GLU A 454 28.11 22.13 -19.06
C GLU A 454 28.35 20.79 -19.76
N VAL A 455 27.30 19.97 -19.95
CA VAL A 455 27.41 18.61 -20.52
C VAL A 455 26.26 18.25 -21.44
N ASP A 456 26.55 17.43 -22.44
CA ASP A 456 25.54 16.87 -23.33
C ASP A 456 24.60 15.93 -22.56
N VAL A 457 23.29 16.13 -22.70
CA VAL A 457 22.26 15.24 -22.15
C VAL A 457 21.49 14.60 -23.29
N LEU A 458 21.78 13.32 -23.56
CA LEU A 458 21.20 12.58 -24.68
C LEU A 458 20.30 11.43 -24.23
N PRO A 459 19.32 11.01 -25.05
CA PRO A 459 18.58 9.77 -24.81
C PRO A 459 19.51 8.55 -24.75
N LEU A 460 19.28 7.64 -23.80
CA LEU A 460 20.14 6.47 -23.56
C LEU A 460 20.37 5.63 -24.83
N LYS A 461 19.37 5.54 -25.73
CA LYS A 461 19.50 4.82 -27.00
C LYS A 461 20.67 5.31 -27.89
N GLU A 462 21.12 6.55 -27.71
CA GLU A 462 22.16 7.19 -28.53
C GLU A 462 23.58 6.91 -28.02
N CYS A 463 23.71 6.53 -26.74
CA CYS A 463 24.99 6.18 -26.11
C CYS A 463 25.02 4.73 -25.59
N CYS A 464 23.93 3.97 -25.75
CA CYS A 464 23.82 2.60 -25.25
C CYS A 464 22.85 1.75 -26.09
N LYS A 465 23.30 0.55 -26.47
CA LYS A 465 22.46 -0.44 -27.15
C LYS A 465 21.64 -1.24 -26.13
N ILE A 466 20.31 -1.14 -26.23
CA ILE A 466 19.38 -1.79 -25.30
C ILE A 466 18.83 -3.09 -25.90
N LEU A 467 19.12 -4.21 -25.23
CA LEU A 467 18.63 -5.55 -25.58
C LEU A 467 17.70 -6.08 -24.47
N SER A 468 16.65 -6.80 -24.86
CA SER A 468 15.81 -7.54 -23.90
C SER A 468 16.43 -8.91 -23.63
N GLY A 469 16.43 -9.37 -22.37
CA GLY A 469 16.82 -10.74 -22.05
C GLY A 469 15.92 -11.78 -22.73
N ARG A 470 16.35 -13.04 -22.69
CA ARG A 470 15.70 -14.16 -23.39
C ARG A 470 14.94 -15.06 -22.42
N THR A 471 13.87 -15.67 -22.90
CA THR A 471 13.11 -16.68 -22.16
C THR A 471 13.50 -18.05 -22.68
N PHE A 472 13.83 -18.96 -21.75
CA PHE A 472 14.01 -20.38 -22.02
C PHE A 472 13.05 -21.18 -21.13
N PRO A 473 12.35 -22.19 -21.67
CA PRO A 473 11.49 -23.07 -20.89
C PRO A 473 12.31 -23.88 -19.87
N ARG A 474 11.66 -24.33 -18.79
CA ARG A 474 12.34 -24.97 -17.64
C ARG A 474 13.12 -26.22 -18.04
N ASN A 475 12.63 -26.99 -19.01
CA ASN A 475 13.29 -28.19 -19.54
C ASN A 475 14.59 -27.91 -20.32
N GLN A 476 14.85 -26.66 -20.70
CA GLN A 476 16.08 -26.23 -21.37
C GLN A 476 17.10 -25.61 -20.41
N LEU A 477 16.78 -25.56 -19.11
CA LEU A 477 17.63 -25.01 -18.06
C LEU A 477 18.12 -26.13 -17.14
N LEU A 478 19.42 -26.14 -16.88
CA LEU A 478 20.10 -27.04 -15.96
C LEU A 478 20.43 -26.30 -14.66
N ASP A 479 20.31 -26.98 -13.53
CA ASP A 479 20.67 -26.45 -12.22
C ASP A 479 22.16 -26.58 -11.90
N GLU A 480 22.89 -27.39 -12.68
CA GLU A 480 24.35 -27.55 -12.65
C GLU A 480 24.96 -27.38 -14.05
N PRO A 481 26.23 -26.97 -14.18
CA PRO A 481 26.88 -26.86 -15.47
C PRO A 481 26.93 -28.24 -16.17
N PRO A 482 26.69 -28.31 -17.49
CA PRO A 482 26.74 -29.58 -18.21
C PRO A 482 28.14 -30.22 -18.08
N PRO A 483 28.21 -31.55 -17.87
CA PRO A 483 29.47 -32.24 -17.62
C PRO A 483 30.41 -32.13 -18.83
N ARG A 484 31.68 -31.85 -18.58
CA ARG A 484 32.74 -31.96 -19.61
C ARG A 484 33.40 -33.34 -19.49
N PRO A 485 33.49 -34.12 -20.57
CA PRO A 485 34.27 -35.34 -20.54
C PRO A 485 35.75 -35.01 -20.39
N THR A 486 36.44 -35.79 -19.57
CA THR A 486 37.89 -35.69 -19.33
C THR A 486 38.68 -36.05 -20.59
N ALA A 487 39.94 -35.59 -20.69
CA ALA A 487 40.82 -35.91 -21.82
C ALA A 487 40.96 -37.43 -22.07
N ARG A 488 40.83 -38.24 -21.00
CA ARG A 488 40.89 -39.70 -21.04
C ARG A 488 39.61 -40.32 -21.63
N GLU A 489 38.45 -39.75 -21.32
CA GLU A 489 37.15 -40.16 -21.88
C GLU A 489 37.01 -39.74 -23.35
N GLN A 490 37.57 -38.59 -23.73
CA GLN A 490 37.62 -38.15 -25.13
C GLN A 490 38.49 -39.06 -26.01
N ALA A 491 39.63 -39.54 -25.47
CA ALA A 491 40.52 -40.47 -26.16
C ALA A 491 39.92 -41.88 -26.32
N LEU A 492 39.07 -42.32 -25.38
CA LEU A 492 38.38 -43.62 -25.45
C LEU A 492 37.24 -43.64 -26.49
N LEU A 493 36.65 -42.48 -26.80
CA LEU A 493 35.53 -42.37 -27.73
C LEU A 493 35.98 -42.30 -29.20
N PHE A 494 37.23 -41.90 -29.48
CA PHE A 494 37.77 -41.79 -30.84
C PHE A 494 39.21 -42.31 -30.92
N PRO A 495 39.41 -43.61 -31.18
CA PRO A 495 40.72 -44.17 -31.48
C PRO A 495 41.19 -43.67 -32.85
N GLU A 496 42.47 -43.29 -32.95
CA GLU A 496 43.12 -42.72 -34.12
C GLU A 496 42.76 -43.41 -35.45
N THR A 497 41.80 -42.86 -36.18
CA THR A 497 41.67 -43.10 -37.62
C THR A 497 41.48 -41.77 -38.31
N ASN A 498 42.47 -41.47 -39.15
CA ASN A 498 42.63 -40.24 -39.87
C ASN A 498 41.59 -40.19 -40.99
N THR A 499 40.39 -39.63 -40.75
CA THR A 499 39.49 -39.09 -41.79
C THR A 499 38.27 -38.38 -41.20
N VAL A 500 37.98 -37.21 -41.81
CA VAL A 500 36.78 -36.35 -41.63
C VAL A 500 36.80 -35.38 -40.45
N ARG A 501 36.78 -34.08 -40.82
CA ARG A 501 36.47 -32.93 -39.96
C ARG A 501 35.19 -33.17 -39.16
N GLN A 502 35.30 -33.63 -37.92
CA GLN A 502 34.18 -33.68 -36.98
C GLN A 502 34.43 -32.63 -35.89
N ARG A 503 33.72 -31.49 -35.98
CA ARG A 503 33.47 -30.65 -34.81
C ARG A 503 32.70 -31.53 -33.83
N THR A 504 33.40 -32.06 -32.85
CA THR A 504 32.86 -33.07 -31.95
C THR A 504 31.75 -32.45 -31.10
N LEU A 505 30.77 -33.26 -30.71
CA LEU A 505 29.69 -32.93 -29.75
C LEU A 505 30.17 -32.33 -28.41
N PHE A 506 31.48 -32.18 -28.21
CA PHE A 506 32.13 -31.67 -27.02
C PHE A 506 32.53 -30.18 -27.12
N ASP A 507 32.32 -29.54 -28.27
CA ASP A 507 32.53 -28.10 -28.47
C ASP A 507 31.32 -27.23 -28.04
N VAL A 508 30.29 -27.82 -27.43
CA VAL A 508 29.08 -27.06 -27.05
C VAL A 508 29.42 -26.09 -25.91
N PRO A 509 29.26 -24.77 -26.12
CA PRO A 509 29.65 -23.78 -25.13
C PRO A 509 28.79 -23.92 -23.87
N ILE A 510 29.43 -23.98 -22.70
CA ILE A 510 28.75 -23.86 -21.41
C ILE A 510 28.28 -22.41 -21.29
N ILE A 511 26.98 -22.17 -21.46
CA ILE A 511 26.38 -20.84 -21.40
C ILE A 511 25.57 -20.72 -20.11
N PRO A 512 26.02 -19.91 -19.13
CA PRO A 512 25.22 -19.63 -17.95
C PRO A 512 24.00 -18.75 -18.26
N TYR A 513 22.98 -18.84 -17.41
CA TYR A 513 21.74 -18.09 -17.49
C TYR A 513 21.55 -17.22 -16.25
N VAL A 514 21.66 -15.90 -16.43
CA VAL A 514 21.68 -14.90 -15.37
C VAL A 514 20.27 -14.38 -15.10
N ARG A 515 19.80 -14.54 -13.85
CA ARG A 515 18.51 -14.06 -13.35
C ARG A 515 18.68 -12.86 -12.42
N ILE A 516 17.59 -12.19 -12.06
CA ILE A 516 17.62 -11.01 -11.17
C ILE A 516 18.23 -11.28 -9.77
N LYS A 517 18.13 -12.53 -9.29
CA LYS A 517 18.74 -12.96 -8.02
C LYS A 517 20.27 -13.04 -8.10
N ASP A 518 20.81 -13.19 -9.32
CA ASP A 518 22.23 -13.33 -9.62
C ASP A 518 22.92 -11.95 -9.81
N VAL A 519 22.13 -10.87 -9.80
CA VAL A 519 22.62 -9.48 -9.75
C VAL A 519 22.62 -9.03 -8.30
N GLN A 520 23.76 -8.70 -7.71
CA GLN A 520 23.88 -8.25 -6.33
C GLN A 520 25.01 -7.24 -6.18
N ARG A 521 24.84 -6.25 -5.28
CA ARG A 521 25.85 -5.22 -4.96
C ARG A 521 26.46 -4.56 -6.21
N GLY A 522 25.62 -4.23 -7.20
CA GLY A 522 26.06 -3.59 -8.45
C GLY A 522 26.83 -4.51 -9.41
N GLN A 523 26.85 -5.82 -9.18
CA GLN A 523 27.56 -6.78 -10.02
C GLN A 523 26.65 -7.92 -10.47
N ALA A 524 26.82 -8.37 -11.71
CA ALA A 524 26.20 -9.59 -12.21
C ALA A 524 27.16 -10.77 -12.00
N SER A 525 26.70 -11.79 -11.27
CA SER A 525 27.47 -13.02 -11.02
C SER A 525 27.34 -14.02 -12.19
N ARG A 526 28.01 -15.18 -12.07
CA ARG A 526 28.10 -16.23 -13.10
C ARG A 526 26.74 -16.82 -13.53
N GLY A 527 25.64 -16.46 -12.87
CA GLY A 527 24.31 -17.06 -13.07
C GLY A 527 24.15 -18.34 -12.25
N SER A 528 22.93 -18.64 -11.80
CA SER A 528 22.66 -19.83 -10.97
C SER A 528 22.04 -21.00 -11.73
N SER A 529 22.00 -20.94 -13.06
CA SER A 529 21.50 -22.00 -13.94
C SER A 529 22.26 -21.95 -15.26
N TRP A 530 22.23 -23.03 -16.03
CA TRP A 530 22.92 -23.16 -17.33
C TRP A 530 21.95 -23.55 -18.43
N LEU A 531 22.23 -23.17 -19.66
CA LEU A 531 21.48 -23.67 -20.81
C LEU A 531 21.84 -25.14 -21.07
N SER A 532 20.84 -25.94 -21.43
CA SER A 532 21.03 -27.27 -22.00
C SER A 532 21.88 -27.19 -23.29
N PRO A 533 22.61 -28.25 -23.67
CA PRO A 533 23.47 -28.24 -24.86
C PRO A 533 22.76 -27.80 -26.14
N ASP A 534 21.54 -28.30 -26.39
CA ASP A 534 20.75 -27.94 -27.57
C ASP A 534 20.33 -26.45 -27.57
N ALA A 535 19.91 -25.94 -26.40
CA ALA A 535 19.60 -24.53 -26.24
C ALA A 535 20.85 -23.67 -26.42
N ALA A 536 22.00 -24.09 -25.87
CA ALA A 536 23.26 -23.36 -25.99
C ALA A 536 23.77 -23.27 -27.43
N ALA A 537 23.62 -24.33 -28.23
CA ALA A 537 24.01 -24.37 -29.63
C ALA A 537 23.18 -23.42 -30.53
N SER A 538 21.92 -23.19 -30.18
CA SER A 538 21.01 -22.29 -30.92
C SER A 538 21.11 -20.81 -30.51
N VAL A 539 21.88 -20.49 -29.46
CA VAL A 539 22.04 -19.10 -28.99
C VAL A 539 23.00 -18.31 -29.87
N ASP A 540 22.45 -17.32 -30.57
CA ASP A 540 23.22 -16.32 -31.31
C ASP A 540 24.12 -15.50 -30.37
N ALA A 541 25.39 -15.32 -30.77
CA ALA A 541 26.43 -14.62 -30.05
C ALA A 541 26.05 -13.18 -29.67
N ARG A 542 25.14 -12.51 -30.39
CA ARG A 542 24.69 -11.15 -30.08
C ARG A 542 24.02 -11.01 -28.71
N TRP A 543 23.45 -12.10 -28.19
CA TRP A 543 22.75 -12.14 -26.89
C TRP A 543 23.69 -12.39 -25.72
N LYS A 544 24.91 -12.89 -25.99
CA LYS A 544 25.91 -13.15 -24.95
C LYS A 544 26.35 -11.85 -24.30
N LEU A 545 26.42 -11.87 -22.97
CA LEU A 545 26.90 -10.75 -22.18
C LEU A 545 28.38 -10.48 -22.47
N LYS A 546 28.72 -9.21 -22.65
CA LYS A 546 30.10 -8.74 -22.80
C LYS A 546 30.57 -8.08 -21.52
N ALA A 547 31.89 -7.99 -21.35
CA ALA A 547 32.46 -7.20 -20.27
C ALA A 547 32.00 -5.74 -20.41
N GLY A 548 31.47 -5.16 -19.34
CA GLY A 548 30.92 -3.81 -19.35
C GLY A 548 29.44 -3.70 -19.75
N ASP A 549 28.77 -4.81 -20.11
CA ASP A 549 27.30 -4.78 -20.21
C ASP A 549 26.69 -4.50 -18.82
N VAL A 550 25.73 -3.59 -18.73
CA VAL A 550 24.97 -3.30 -17.50
C VAL A 550 23.62 -4.00 -17.57
N LEU A 551 23.33 -4.85 -16.60
CA LEU A 551 22.04 -5.52 -16.47
C LEU A 551 21.10 -4.64 -15.64
N LEU A 552 19.88 -4.41 -16.11
CA LEU A 552 18.85 -3.64 -15.40
C LEU A 552 17.56 -4.45 -15.28
N SER A 553 16.98 -4.49 -14.08
CA SER A 553 15.70 -5.16 -13.83
C SER A 553 14.54 -4.54 -14.61
N LYS A 554 13.80 -5.40 -15.34
CA LYS A 554 12.61 -5.02 -16.12
C LYS A 554 11.32 -5.12 -15.30
N SER A 555 11.29 -5.95 -14.26
CA SER A 555 10.05 -6.35 -13.59
C SER A 555 10.28 -6.75 -12.13
N GLY A 556 9.39 -6.34 -11.24
CA GLY A 556 9.51 -6.62 -9.80
C GLY A 556 10.36 -5.58 -9.09
N THR A 557 11.64 -5.89 -8.80
CA THR A 557 12.60 -4.95 -8.20
C THR A 557 13.16 -3.99 -9.24
N ILE A 558 12.37 -2.99 -9.63
CA ILE A 558 12.75 -1.98 -10.62
C ILE A 558 13.98 -1.20 -10.13
N GLY A 559 14.86 -0.85 -11.08
CA GLY A 559 16.08 -0.08 -10.80
C GLY A 559 17.26 -0.91 -10.31
N LYS A 560 17.06 -2.18 -9.90
CA LYS A 560 18.17 -3.05 -9.53
C LYS A 560 19.07 -3.31 -10.76
N ALA A 561 20.31 -2.86 -10.67
CA ALA A 561 21.28 -2.93 -11.75
C ALA A 561 22.60 -3.61 -11.33
N GLY A 562 23.36 -4.09 -12.31
CA GLY A 562 24.72 -4.57 -12.07
C GLY A 562 25.53 -4.77 -13.34
N VAL A 563 26.84 -4.52 -13.24
CA VAL A 563 27.77 -4.65 -14.37
C VAL A 563 28.20 -6.11 -14.53
N ALA A 564 28.20 -6.60 -15.77
CA ALA A 564 28.74 -7.90 -16.13
C ALA A 564 30.27 -7.87 -16.12
N ARG A 565 30.87 -8.66 -15.21
CA ARG A 565 32.32 -8.87 -15.09
C ARG A 565 32.65 -10.35 -14.90
N ASN A 566 33.88 -10.74 -15.23
CA ASN A 566 34.46 -12.07 -15.05
C ASN A 566 33.47 -13.21 -15.39
N GLY A 567 32.79 -13.75 -14.37
CA GLY A 567 31.89 -14.89 -14.50
C GLY A 567 30.62 -14.66 -15.33
N ALA A 568 30.08 -13.44 -15.40
CA ALA A 568 28.87 -13.20 -16.20
C ALA A 568 29.14 -13.10 -17.71
N VAL A 569 30.40 -12.89 -18.12
CA VAL A 569 30.76 -12.72 -19.53
C VAL A 569 30.51 -14.02 -20.30
N GLY A 570 29.84 -13.93 -21.44
CA GLY A 570 29.42 -15.09 -22.23
C GLY A 570 28.07 -15.70 -21.83
N ALA A 571 27.51 -15.30 -20.69
CA ALA A 571 26.19 -15.76 -20.21
C ALA A 571 25.03 -15.10 -20.98
N ILE A 572 23.81 -15.55 -20.72
CA ILE A 572 22.57 -14.98 -21.26
C ILE A 572 21.71 -14.44 -20.13
N ALA A 573 21.25 -13.20 -20.26
CA ALA A 573 20.33 -12.60 -19.30
C ALA A 573 18.89 -13.10 -19.51
N ALA A 574 18.21 -13.38 -18.40
CA ALA A 574 16.80 -13.76 -18.39
C ALA A 574 15.88 -12.62 -18.89
N SER A 575 14.71 -12.96 -19.42
CA SER A 575 13.73 -12.00 -19.97
C SER A 575 13.22 -10.93 -18.99
N GLY A 576 13.41 -11.14 -17.69
CA GLY A 576 13.17 -10.14 -16.64
C GLY A 576 14.26 -9.06 -16.51
N LEU A 577 15.30 -9.09 -17.35
CA LEU A 577 16.40 -8.14 -17.37
C LEU A 577 16.51 -7.47 -18.76
N PHE A 578 16.93 -6.21 -18.77
CA PHE A 578 17.53 -5.56 -19.93
C PHE A 578 19.05 -5.71 -19.88
N VAL A 579 19.66 -5.87 -21.05
CA VAL A 579 21.11 -5.80 -21.24
C VAL A 579 21.41 -4.48 -21.92
N LEU A 580 22.06 -3.58 -21.19
CA LEU A 580 22.46 -2.26 -21.63
C LEU A 580 23.94 -2.34 -22.00
N ARG A 581 24.24 -2.19 -23.30
CA ARG A 581 25.61 -2.23 -23.82
C ARG A 581 26.06 -0.81 -24.14
N PRO A 582 26.70 -0.10 -23.19
CA PRO A 582 27.14 1.27 -23.42
C PRO A 582 28.23 1.32 -24.49
N ASP A 583 28.25 2.42 -25.24
CA ASP A 583 29.35 2.78 -26.11
C ASP A 583 30.52 3.29 -25.25
N GLN A 584 31.56 2.48 -25.06
CA GLN A 584 32.61 2.74 -24.07
C GLN A 584 33.47 3.96 -24.41
N ASP A 585 33.43 4.44 -25.65
CA ASP A 585 34.11 5.68 -26.04
C ASP A 585 33.35 6.94 -25.55
N ARG A 586 32.08 6.78 -25.16
CA ARG A 586 31.20 7.89 -24.76
C ARG A 586 30.61 7.74 -23.36
N LEU A 587 30.36 6.51 -22.91
CA LEU A 587 29.65 6.20 -21.68
C LEU A 587 30.35 5.07 -20.92
N ASP A 588 30.87 5.41 -19.75
CA ASP A 588 31.49 4.45 -18.84
C ASP A 588 30.42 3.53 -18.19
N PRO A 589 30.60 2.20 -18.20
CA PRO A 589 29.64 1.26 -17.61
C PRO A 589 29.38 1.47 -16.11
N HIS A 590 30.40 1.89 -15.35
CA HIS A 590 30.29 2.12 -13.91
C HIS A 590 29.61 3.46 -13.60
N PHE A 591 29.80 4.45 -14.46
CA PHE A 591 29.02 5.69 -14.42
C PHE A 591 27.54 5.42 -14.70
N LEU A 592 27.22 4.63 -15.74
CA LEU A 592 25.83 4.26 -16.03
C LEU A 592 25.20 3.46 -14.88
N LEU A 593 25.96 2.57 -14.23
CA LEU A 593 25.52 1.88 -13.02
C LEU A 593 25.22 2.86 -11.88
N ALA A 594 26.14 3.79 -11.60
CA ALA A 594 25.97 4.80 -10.56
C ALA A 594 24.80 5.75 -10.86
N TYR A 595 24.54 6.03 -12.14
CA TYR A 595 23.37 6.80 -12.58
C TYR A 595 22.07 6.11 -12.21
N PHE A 596 21.93 4.81 -12.54
CA PHE A 596 20.73 4.05 -12.14
C PHE A 596 20.57 3.91 -10.63
N ASP A 597 21.65 4.03 -9.88
CA ASP A 597 21.64 3.95 -8.42
C ASP A 597 21.35 5.31 -7.74
N SER A 598 21.44 6.42 -8.48
CA SER A 598 21.08 7.74 -7.98
C SER A 598 19.61 7.80 -7.58
N SER A 599 19.34 8.52 -6.49
CA SER A 599 18.00 8.69 -5.91
C SER A 599 16.98 9.18 -6.94
N GLU A 600 17.37 10.17 -7.73
CA GLU A 600 16.52 10.82 -8.74
C GLU A 600 16.29 9.94 -9.98
N CYS A 601 17.28 9.16 -10.41
CA CYS A 601 17.08 8.19 -11.48
C CYS A 601 16.19 7.03 -11.04
N ARG A 602 16.37 6.52 -9.81
CA ARG A 602 15.48 5.48 -9.26
C ARG A 602 14.03 5.99 -9.17
N ALA A 603 13.83 7.22 -8.69
CA ALA A 603 12.52 7.85 -8.65
C ALA A 603 11.90 7.99 -10.05
N TRP A 604 12.70 8.38 -11.05
CA TRP A 604 12.25 8.47 -12.44
C TRP A 604 11.87 7.11 -13.03
N LEU A 605 12.69 6.07 -12.79
CA LEU A 605 12.38 4.72 -13.25
C LEU A 605 11.11 4.16 -12.60
N ASP A 606 10.89 4.45 -11.32
CA ASP A 606 9.68 4.05 -10.61
C ASP A 606 8.44 4.79 -11.13
N ASP A 607 8.55 6.11 -11.37
CA ASP A 607 7.46 6.90 -11.97
C ASP A 607 7.04 6.37 -13.34
N LYS A 608 8.01 6.02 -14.19
CA LYS A 608 7.72 5.54 -15.54
C LYS A 608 7.29 4.07 -15.59
N ALA A 609 7.50 3.30 -14.53
CA ALA A 609 7.04 1.92 -14.49
C ALA A 609 5.50 1.81 -14.51
N ARG A 610 5.00 0.69 -15.04
CA ARG A 610 3.55 0.41 -15.17
C ARG A 610 3.21 -0.97 -14.61
N GLY A 611 2.05 -1.11 -13.98
CA GLY A 611 1.55 -2.39 -13.46
C GLY A 611 1.10 -2.31 -12.01
N ALA A 612 0.02 -3.02 -11.69
CA ALA A 612 -0.67 -2.97 -10.41
C ALA A 612 0.08 -3.77 -9.31
N THR A 613 0.27 -5.09 -9.51
CA THR A 613 0.95 -5.98 -8.55
C THR A 613 2.43 -6.19 -8.88
N ILE A 614 2.74 -6.36 -10.17
CA ILE A 614 4.12 -6.44 -10.68
C ILE A 614 4.32 -5.25 -11.60
N ARG A 615 5.19 -4.34 -11.18
CA ARG A 615 5.56 -3.17 -11.98
C ARG A 615 6.57 -3.57 -13.05
N HIS A 616 6.41 -3.03 -14.25
CA HIS A 616 7.17 -3.34 -15.45
C HIS A 616 7.67 -2.07 -16.15
N LEU A 617 8.93 -2.10 -16.58
CA LEU A 617 9.54 -1.06 -17.39
C LEU A 617 9.56 -1.47 -18.87
N SER A 618 9.14 -0.56 -19.75
CA SER A 618 9.14 -0.81 -21.20
C SER A 618 10.45 -0.39 -21.85
N LYS A 619 10.86 -1.07 -22.93
CA LYS A 619 12.06 -0.68 -23.71
C LYS A 619 11.95 0.73 -24.25
N ARG A 620 10.75 1.18 -24.64
CA ARG A 620 10.51 2.53 -25.14
C ARG A 620 10.90 3.60 -24.12
N ILE A 621 10.52 3.40 -22.86
CA ILE A 621 10.84 4.32 -21.76
C ILE A 621 12.36 4.41 -21.57
N LEU A 622 13.05 3.26 -21.52
CA LEU A 622 14.51 3.26 -21.39
C LEU A 622 15.21 3.90 -22.58
N ASN A 623 14.72 3.71 -23.80
CA ASN A 623 15.31 4.35 -24.99
C ASN A 623 15.29 5.88 -24.90
N GLU A 624 14.25 6.44 -24.28
CA GLU A 624 14.02 7.89 -24.14
C GLU A 624 14.61 8.46 -22.83
N MET A 625 15.22 7.62 -21.97
CA MET A 625 15.78 8.07 -20.70
C MET A 625 16.95 9.04 -20.95
N PRO A 626 16.91 10.26 -20.42
CA PRO A 626 18.00 11.21 -20.62
C PRO A 626 19.22 10.80 -19.79
N VAL A 627 20.43 10.94 -20.33
CA VAL A 627 21.69 10.59 -19.65
C VAL A 627 22.70 11.72 -19.86
N PRO A 628 23.31 12.28 -18.79
CA PRO A 628 24.37 13.27 -18.92
C PRO A 628 25.68 12.57 -19.33
N LEU A 629 26.42 13.17 -20.27
CA LEU A 629 27.66 12.63 -20.83
C LEU A 629 28.84 13.60 -20.64
N PRO A 630 29.32 13.80 -19.39
CA PRO A 630 30.57 14.51 -19.16
C PRO A 630 31.76 13.74 -19.78
N PRO A 631 32.95 14.36 -19.93
CA PRO A 631 34.16 13.66 -20.32
C PRO A 631 34.41 12.37 -19.52
N LEU A 632 34.94 11.32 -20.16
CA LEU A 632 35.13 9.99 -19.54
C LEU A 632 35.91 10.04 -18.21
N GLN A 633 36.88 10.95 -18.09
CA GLN A 633 37.65 11.16 -16.85
C GLN A 633 36.75 11.58 -15.68
N ILE A 634 35.79 12.47 -15.93
CA ILE A 634 34.80 12.90 -14.93
C ILE A 634 33.85 11.75 -14.62
N GLN A 635 33.37 11.03 -15.63
CA GLN A 635 32.51 9.84 -15.44
C GLN A 635 33.18 8.81 -14.51
N GLN A 636 34.45 8.50 -14.74
CA GLN A 636 35.24 7.57 -13.93
C GLN A 636 35.45 8.06 -12.49
N ARG A 637 35.75 9.36 -12.32
CA ARG A 637 35.91 9.98 -10.99
C ARG A 637 34.62 9.89 -10.19
N VAL A 638 33.50 10.28 -10.79
CA VAL A 638 32.16 10.24 -10.20
C VAL A 638 31.74 8.80 -9.86
N ALA A 639 31.95 7.86 -10.78
CA ALA A 639 31.64 6.44 -10.56
C ALA A 639 32.49 5.80 -9.45
N THR A 640 33.73 6.26 -9.27
CA THR A 640 34.61 5.82 -8.18
C THR A 640 34.13 6.35 -6.84
N GLN A 641 33.82 7.64 -6.77
CA GLN A 641 33.30 8.28 -5.55
C GLN A 641 31.99 7.64 -5.08
N HIS A 642 31.04 7.39 -5.99
CA HIS A 642 29.81 6.68 -5.66
C HIS A 642 30.09 5.27 -5.11
N ARG A 643 31.04 4.54 -5.70
CA ARG A 643 31.35 3.16 -5.31
C ARG A 643 32.07 3.04 -3.97
N GLU A 644 33.01 3.93 -3.71
CA GLU A 644 33.86 3.88 -2.51
C GLU A 644 33.19 4.55 -1.31
N HIS A 645 32.44 5.63 -1.53
CA HIS A 645 31.92 6.49 -0.48
C HIS A 645 30.39 6.56 -0.43
N GLY A 646 29.68 5.95 -1.39
CA GLY A 646 28.20 5.91 -1.42
C GLY A 646 27.54 7.27 -1.71
N VAL A 647 28.29 8.22 -2.30
CA VAL A 647 27.80 9.57 -2.62
C VAL A 647 26.80 9.49 -3.79
N ASP A 648 25.70 10.24 -3.73
CA ASP A 648 24.76 10.32 -4.85
C ASP A 648 25.47 10.91 -6.09
N MET A 649 25.42 10.13 -7.17
CA MET A 649 26.15 10.40 -8.39
C MET A 649 25.82 11.76 -8.99
N LEU A 650 24.52 12.09 -9.07
CA LEU A 650 24.05 13.30 -9.74
C LEU A 650 24.33 14.55 -8.92
N ALA A 651 24.20 14.44 -7.60
CA ALA A 651 24.57 15.50 -6.68
C ALA A 651 26.07 15.83 -6.79
N PHE A 652 26.93 14.81 -6.80
CA PHE A 652 28.38 15.00 -6.94
C PHE A 652 28.78 15.54 -8.31
N LEU A 653 28.15 15.03 -9.38
CA LEU A 653 28.37 15.52 -10.74
C LEU A 653 27.98 17.00 -10.87
N THR A 654 26.83 17.38 -10.30
CA THR A 654 26.37 18.77 -10.30
C THR A 654 27.36 19.66 -9.57
N GLN A 655 27.81 19.28 -8.37
CA GLN A 655 28.82 20.05 -7.65
C GLN A 655 30.12 20.19 -8.46
N LEU A 656 30.64 19.10 -9.02
CA LEU A 656 31.91 19.10 -9.75
C LEU A 656 31.88 19.98 -11.01
N LEU A 657 30.72 20.15 -11.63
CA LEU A 657 30.54 20.95 -12.83
C LEU A 657 30.09 22.40 -12.55
N THR A 658 29.39 22.66 -11.43
CA THR A 658 28.81 23.99 -11.13
C THR A 658 29.56 24.77 -10.06
N GLN A 659 30.28 24.09 -9.16
CA GLN A 659 31.03 24.70 -8.07
C GLN A 659 32.48 24.27 -8.20
N GLY A 660 33.30 25.13 -8.80
CA GLY A 660 34.76 24.97 -8.87
C GLY A 660 35.40 24.76 -7.49
N GLU A 661 36.66 24.34 -7.48
CA GLU A 661 37.45 23.88 -6.31
C GLU A 661 37.58 24.84 -5.10
N ASP A 662 36.91 26.00 -5.08
CA ASP A 662 37.02 27.05 -4.06
C ASP A 662 35.73 27.25 -3.24
N ASP A 663 35.29 26.23 -2.50
CA ASP A 663 34.25 26.40 -1.47
C ASP A 663 34.88 26.70 -0.08
N PRO A 664 34.75 27.92 0.46
CA PRO A 664 35.34 28.30 1.75
C PRO A 664 34.75 27.52 2.94
N ILE A 665 33.51 27.04 2.86
CA ILE A 665 32.90 26.19 3.90
C ILE A 665 33.55 24.81 3.89
N ALA A 666 33.74 24.23 2.70
CA ALA A 666 34.40 22.94 2.54
C ALA A 666 35.86 22.99 3.05
N GLN A 667 36.60 24.04 2.68
CA GLN A 667 37.98 24.26 3.12
C GLN A 667 38.07 24.41 4.64
N TRP A 668 37.12 25.12 5.26
CA TRP A 668 37.06 25.24 6.72
C TRP A 668 36.76 23.91 7.40
N ILE A 669 35.81 23.12 6.90
CA ILE A 669 35.48 21.79 7.47
C ILE A 669 36.71 20.86 7.38
N ASP A 670 37.41 20.86 6.25
CA ASP A 670 38.62 20.05 6.08
C ASP A 670 39.73 20.49 7.04
N LYS A 671 39.95 21.81 7.20
CA LYS A 671 40.91 22.37 8.17
C LYS A 671 40.53 22.03 9.62
N ALA A 672 39.24 22.09 9.95
CA ALA A 672 38.73 21.72 11.28
C ALA A 672 38.93 20.22 11.56
N ALA A 673 38.66 19.36 10.57
CA ALA A 673 38.86 17.93 10.68
C ALA A 673 40.35 17.54 10.77
N MET A 674 41.25 18.22 10.05
CA MET A 674 42.70 18.01 10.15
C MET A 674 43.27 18.29 11.56
N GLY A 675 42.63 19.18 12.32
CA GLY A 675 42.99 19.46 13.71
C GLY A 675 42.56 18.38 14.71
N LEU A 676 41.82 17.36 14.26
CA LEU A 676 41.26 16.30 15.08
C LEU A 676 41.79 14.92 14.60
N PRO A 677 41.89 13.92 15.48
CA PRO A 677 42.38 12.60 15.14
C PRO A 677 41.39 11.89 14.20
N LEU A 678 41.91 11.27 13.14
CA LEU A 678 41.11 10.50 12.16
C LEU A 678 40.39 9.31 12.81
N ASP A 679 41.01 8.71 13.82
CA ASP A 679 40.43 7.67 14.65
C ASP A 679 40.42 8.13 16.10
N VAL A 680 39.23 8.49 16.58
CA VAL A 680 39.04 8.94 17.96
C VAL A 680 39.32 7.81 18.93
N ASP A 681 39.16 6.54 18.56
CA ASP A 681 39.38 5.40 19.45
C ASP A 681 40.87 5.17 19.73
N ALA A 682 41.75 5.62 18.84
CA ALA A 682 43.21 5.53 18.96
C ALA A 682 43.84 6.66 19.80
N VAL A 683 43.04 7.59 20.34
CA VAL A 683 43.54 8.67 21.22
C VAL A 683 43.91 8.13 22.60
N ASP A 684 45.17 8.35 23.01
CA ASP A 684 45.76 7.88 24.26
C ASP A 684 45.14 8.52 25.52
N ASP A 685 44.95 9.84 25.53
CA ASP A 685 44.26 10.56 26.61
C ASP A 685 43.01 11.30 26.09
N PRO A 686 41.79 10.76 26.31
CA PRO A 686 40.55 11.42 25.94
C PRO A 686 40.30 12.76 26.64
N LEU A 687 41.02 13.06 27.72
CA LEU A 687 40.95 14.33 28.46
C LEU A 687 41.96 15.38 27.98
N ASP A 688 42.75 15.08 26.95
CA ASP A 688 43.46 16.11 26.19
C ASP A 688 42.45 16.88 25.32
N LEU A 689 41.90 17.96 25.88
CA LEU A 689 40.86 18.76 25.25
C LEU A 689 41.43 19.93 24.41
N ASP A 690 42.75 20.04 24.25
CA ASP A 690 43.38 21.11 23.47
C ASP A 690 42.90 21.18 22.01
N PRO A 691 42.66 20.05 21.31
CA PRO A 691 42.11 20.09 19.95
C PRO A 691 40.68 20.62 19.90
N LEU A 692 39.86 20.30 20.90
CA LEU A 692 38.48 20.79 21.02
C LEU A 692 38.43 22.27 21.41
N ASP A 693 39.33 22.73 22.28
CA ASP A 693 39.50 24.16 22.63
C ASP A 693 39.90 25.01 21.41
N ARG A 694 40.83 24.48 20.58
CA ARG A 694 41.25 25.12 19.33
C ARG A 694 40.11 25.17 18.30
N LEU A 695 39.35 24.08 18.14
CA LEU A 695 38.17 24.06 17.28
C LEU A 695 37.15 25.13 17.71
N ALA A 696 36.81 25.17 19.00
CA ALA A 696 35.87 26.13 19.57
C ALA A 696 36.35 27.59 19.47
N SER A 697 37.67 27.82 19.46
CA SER A 697 38.25 29.15 19.29
C SER A 697 38.21 29.64 17.83
N ASN A 698 38.26 28.73 16.86
CA ASN A 698 38.35 29.05 15.43
C ASN A 698 36.99 29.01 14.69
N VAL A 699 35.94 28.45 15.30
CA VAL A 699 34.61 28.29 14.65
C VAL A 699 33.91 29.64 14.37
N HIS A 700 34.31 30.72 15.03
CA HIS A 700 33.75 32.05 14.77
C HIS A 700 34.13 32.61 13.38
N GLU A 701 35.26 32.16 12.79
CA GLU A 701 35.67 32.57 11.44
C GLU A 701 34.62 32.16 10.39
N ILE A 702 34.14 30.92 10.47
CA ILE A 702 33.13 30.42 9.52
C ILE A 702 31.73 30.97 9.81
N ARG A 703 31.40 31.21 11.10
CA ARG A 703 30.15 31.89 11.49
C ARG A 703 30.06 33.27 10.86
N ASN A 704 31.13 34.06 10.92
CA ASN A 704 31.14 35.42 10.37
C ASN A 704 30.99 35.42 8.85
N LEU A 705 31.61 34.44 8.18
CA LEU A 705 31.48 34.23 6.73
C LEU A 705 30.03 33.92 6.33
N VAL A 706 29.36 33.02 7.07
CA VAL A 706 27.94 32.68 6.83
C VAL A 706 26.98 33.82 7.21
N ALA A 707 27.29 34.60 8.24
CA ALA A 707 26.46 35.72 8.68
C ALA A 707 26.51 36.95 7.75
N HIS A 708 27.58 37.08 6.95
CA HIS A 708 27.77 38.20 6.02
C HIS A 708 27.53 37.81 4.55
N ASP A 709 27.32 36.52 4.26
CA ASP A 709 27.01 36.07 2.90
C ASP A 709 25.58 36.49 2.51
N SER A 710 25.49 37.47 1.62
CA SER A 710 24.23 37.99 1.09
C SER A 710 23.59 37.07 0.03
N ARG A 711 24.28 35.97 -0.34
CA ARG A 711 23.80 34.94 -1.27
C ARG A 711 23.14 33.83 -0.45
N GLY A 712 21.90 34.03 -0.04
CA GLY A 712 21.19 33.16 0.93
C GLY A 712 20.87 31.74 0.46
N ASP A 713 21.86 30.90 0.14
CA ASP A 713 21.64 29.55 -0.41
C ASP A 713 22.64 28.47 0.04
N SER A 714 23.39 28.67 1.13
CA SER A 714 24.20 27.58 1.69
C SER A 714 23.32 26.60 2.47
N ALA A 715 23.17 25.38 1.95
CA ALA A 715 22.44 24.28 2.61
C ALA A 715 22.93 23.98 4.04
N LEU A 716 24.18 24.35 4.35
CA LEU A 716 24.81 24.15 5.65
C LEU A 716 24.72 25.34 6.60
N ALA A 717 24.16 26.49 6.19
CA ALA A 717 24.14 27.69 7.02
C ALA A 717 23.48 27.47 8.40
N ALA A 718 22.32 26.80 8.42
CA ALA A 718 21.62 26.46 9.66
C ALA A 718 22.43 25.50 10.56
N TRP A 719 23.13 24.54 9.94
CA TRP A 719 24.03 23.63 10.68
C TRP A 719 25.23 24.39 11.24
N ILE A 720 25.88 25.27 10.49
CA ILE A 720 27.07 26.03 10.94
C ILE A 720 26.74 26.89 12.16
N LEU A 721 25.59 27.58 12.17
CA LEU A 721 25.15 28.39 13.30
C LEU A 721 24.93 27.53 14.56
N ALA A 722 24.18 26.43 14.42
CA ALA A 722 23.89 25.53 15.52
C ALA A 722 25.13 24.78 16.02
N PHE A 723 26.02 24.37 15.11
CA PHE A 723 27.30 23.73 15.42
C PHE A 723 28.23 24.70 16.18
N ASN A 724 28.32 25.95 15.73
CA ASN A 724 29.06 27.00 16.44
C ASN A 724 28.54 27.19 17.87
N GLU A 725 27.22 27.26 18.07
CA GLU A 725 26.64 27.35 19.41
C GLU A 725 26.99 26.13 20.25
N ALA A 726 26.85 24.93 19.69
CA ALA A 726 27.11 23.68 20.38
C ALA A 726 28.56 23.51 20.86
N VAL A 727 29.55 23.98 20.09
CA VAL A 727 30.97 23.89 20.47
C VAL A 727 31.48 25.14 21.20
N SER A 728 30.72 26.24 21.24
CA SER A 728 31.16 27.49 21.86
C SER A 728 31.46 27.36 23.36
N GLY A 729 30.73 26.50 24.07
CA GLY A 729 30.95 26.22 25.48
C GLY A 729 32.27 25.49 25.77
N LEU A 730 32.92 24.92 24.75
CA LEU A 730 34.22 24.26 24.86
C LEU A 730 35.39 25.25 24.82
N ARG A 731 35.12 26.55 24.61
CA ARG A 731 36.16 27.57 24.62
C ARG A 731 36.72 27.76 26.03
N GLY A 732 38.04 27.63 26.17
CA GLY A 732 38.74 27.63 27.44
C GLY A 732 38.61 26.32 28.23
N VAL A 733 38.07 25.25 27.65
CA VAL A 733 37.76 24.00 28.38
C VAL A 733 39.00 23.35 29.01
N ARG A 734 40.18 23.54 28.40
CA ARG A 734 41.47 23.07 28.93
C ARG A 734 41.86 23.68 30.28
N ALA A 735 41.33 24.86 30.61
CA ALA A 735 41.61 25.55 31.87
C ALA A 735 40.61 25.16 32.98
N ILE A 736 39.56 24.40 32.65
CA ILE A 736 38.55 23.97 33.62
C ILE A 736 39.09 22.76 34.38
N PRO A 737 39.19 22.81 35.72
CA PRO A 737 39.63 21.68 36.52
C PRO A 737 38.74 20.45 36.30
N GLN A 738 39.34 19.26 36.32
CA GLN A 738 38.60 18.00 36.28
C GLN A 738 37.66 17.93 37.48
N GLY A 739 36.35 17.95 37.20
CA GLY A 739 35.32 17.95 38.22
C GLY A 739 33.91 18.17 37.66
N PRO A 740 32.91 18.42 38.52
CA PRO A 740 31.51 18.56 38.10
C PRO A 740 31.28 19.66 37.06
N GLY A 741 32.04 20.76 37.15
CA GLY A 741 31.97 21.87 36.19
C GLY A 741 32.39 21.44 34.79
N LEU A 742 33.54 20.77 34.65
CA LEU A 742 34.00 20.23 33.36
C LEU A 742 33.00 19.21 32.81
N LEU A 743 32.52 18.28 33.65
CA LEU A 743 31.54 17.27 33.23
C LEU A 743 30.27 17.92 32.65
N SER A 744 29.76 18.97 33.30
CA SER A 744 28.57 19.69 32.84
C SER A 744 28.78 20.36 31.48
N VAL A 745 29.93 20.99 31.26
CA VAL A 745 30.27 21.65 29.98
C VAL A 745 30.33 20.63 28.84
N LEU A 746 30.96 19.47 29.07
CA LEU A 746 31.06 18.41 28.07
C LEU A 746 29.67 17.83 27.74
N GLN A 747 28.85 17.53 28.76
CA GLN A 747 27.51 16.97 28.58
C GLN A 747 26.55 17.91 27.85
N GLU A 748 26.62 19.21 28.12
CA GLU A 748 25.80 20.20 27.42
C GLU A 748 26.20 20.30 25.94
N SER A 749 27.51 20.31 25.67
CA SER A 749 28.05 20.33 24.29
C SER A 749 27.62 19.08 23.50
N ILE A 750 27.64 17.89 24.11
CA ILE A 750 27.13 16.65 23.49
C ILE A 750 25.65 16.77 23.15
N ARG A 751 24.83 17.28 24.08
CA ARG A 751 23.39 17.45 23.87
C ARG A 751 23.12 18.41 22.71
N ALA A 752 23.80 19.55 22.69
CA ALA A 752 23.67 20.55 21.64
C ALA A 752 24.12 19.98 20.28
N LEU A 753 25.25 19.28 20.21
CA LEU A 753 25.75 18.66 18.97
C LEU A 753 24.77 17.63 18.39
N LYS A 754 24.13 16.80 19.24
CA LYS A 754 23.09 15.86 18.80
C LYS A 754 21.89 16.56 18.14
N ALA A 755 21.53 17.76 18.62
CA ALA A 755 20.45 18.56 18.03
C ALA A 755 20.81 19.19 16.68
N THR A 756 22.10 19.26 16.31
CA THR A 756 22.54 19.79 15.00
C THR A 756 22.41 18.78 13.86
N MET A 757 22.42 17.48 14.17
CA MET A 757 22.43 16.40 13.17
C MET A 757 21.23 16.42 12.21
N PRO A 758 19.98 16.68 12.65
CA PRO A 758 18.82 16.78 11.76
C PRO A 758 18.84 17.99 10.82
N LEU A 759 19.69 18.99 11.06
CA LEU A 759 19.82 20.18 10.22
C LEU A 759 20.60 19.89 8.93
N ILE A 760 21.36 18.79 8.89
CA ILE A 760 22.07 18.32 7.69
C ILE A 760 21.10 17.48 6.85
N LYS A 761 20.31 18.15 6.01
CA LYS A 761 19.15 17.55 5.32
C LYS A 761 19.51 16.75 4.06
N GLY A 762 20.66 16.98 3.42
CA GLY A 762 21.03 16.31 2.18
C GLY A 762 22.18 15.29 2.29
N HIS A 763 22.68 14.93 1.10
CA HIS A 763 23.78 13.97 0.87
C HIS A 763 24.94 14.59 0.07
N LEU A 764 25.06 15.92 0.04
CA LEU A 764 26.17 16.60 -0.62
C LEU A 764 27.51 16.25 0.06
N PRO A 765 28.64 16.24 -0.66
CA PRO A 765 29.96 16.03 -0.09
C PRO A 765 30.27 16.89 1.13
N ASN A 766 29.92 18.18 1.12
CA ASN A 766 30.17 19.08 2.26
C ASN A 766 29.25 18.76 3.44
N GLU A 767 28.02 18.31 3.18
CA GLU A 767 27.11 17.82 4.22
C GLU A 767 27.60 16.50 4.82
N ALA A 768 28.19 15.62 4.02
CA ALA A 768 28.82 14.40 4.50
C ALA A 768 30.05 14.73 5.38
N LYS A 769 30.90 15.68 4.95
CA LYS A 769 32.03 16.17 5.75
C LYS A 769 31.56 16.82 7.07
N ALA A 770 30.53 17.67 7.03
CA ALA A 770 29.90 18.27 8.21
C ALA A 770 29.35 17.22 9.19
N ARG A 771 28.70 16.17 8.66
CA ARG A 771 28.18 15.05 9.44
C ARG A 771 29.32 14.25 10.10
N SER A 772 30.39 14.00 9.36
CA SER A 772 31.59 13.32 9.88
C SER A 772 32.26 14.13 10.98
N LEU A 773 32.46 15.44 10.78
CA LEU A 773 33.02 16.35 11.78
C LEU A 773 32.17 16.38 13.06
N THR A 774 30.84 16.51 12.91
CA THR A 774 29.90 16.52 14.04
C THR A 774 29.96 15.22 14.84
N ARG A 775 30.05 14.07 14.17
CA ARG A 775 30.21 12.77 14.83
C ARG A 775 31.55 12.66 15.56
N LEU A 776 32.63 13.04 14.91
CA LEU A 776 33.98 12.96 15.46
C LEU A 776 34.08 13.74 16.78
N VAL A 777 33.59 14.99 16.79
CA VAL A 777 33.56 15.83 18.00
C VAL A 777 32.67 15.22 19.08
N SER A 778 31.45 14.76 18.73
CA SER A 778 30.55 14.12 19.71
C SER A 778 31.18 12.87 20.33
N THR A 779 31.82 12.02 19.52
CA THR A 779 32.46 10.80 19.98
C THR A 779 33.63 11.11 20.93
N TRP A 780 34.44 12.12 20.64
CA TRP A 780 35.51 12.54 21.54
C TRP A 780 34.93 13.01 22.88
N LEU A 781 33.93 13.89 22.87
CA LEU A 781 33.30 14.38 24.09
C LEU A 781 32.70 13.23 24.93
N ASP A 782 32.04 12.25 24.30
CA ASP A 782 31.53 11.05 24.98
C ASP A 782 32.68 10.24 25.64
N ARG A 783 33.84 10.10 24.98
CA ARG A 783 35.03 9.46 25.56
C ARG A 783 35.63 10.27 26.72
N ALA A 784 35.71 11.59 26.59
CA ALA A 784 36.19 12.49 27.64
C ALA A 784 35.30 12.42 28.89
N CYS A 785 33.96 12.43 28.72
CA CYS A 785 33.01 12.21 29.80
C CYS A 785 33.21 10.85 30.47
N SER A 786 33.39 9.80 29.68
CA SER A 786 33.62 8.44 30.18
C SER A 786 34.94 8.32 30.95
N ALA A 787 36.01 8.95 30.45
CA ALA A 787 37.31 9.00 31.13
C ALA A 787 37.23 9.76 32.45
N LEU A 788 36.48 10.87 32.51
CA LEU A 788 36.27 11.64 33.74
C LEU A 788 35.45 10.85 34.78
N LEU A 789 34.39 10.17 34.34
CA LEU A 789 33.56 9.29 35.18
C LEU A 789 34.32 8.05 35.67
N GLY A 790 35.31 7.57 34.90
CA GLY A 790 36.14 6.42 35.23
C GLY A 790 37.23 6.68 36.29
N LYS A 791 37.56 7.94 36.61
CA LYS A 791 38.59 8.31 37.61
C LYS A 791 38.10 8.18 39.06
N VAL A 792 37.51 7.04 39.41
CA VAL A 792 37.12 6.74 40.81
C VAL A 792 38.38 6.37 41.60
N LYS A 793 38.71 7.15 42.63
CA LYS A 793 39.83 6.86 43.52
C LYS A 793 39.38 7.01 44.97
N VAL A 794 39.23 5.89 45.67
CA VAL A 794 38.85 5.85 47.07
C VAL A 794 40.03 5.39 47.89
N VAL A 795 40.41 6.17 48.91
CA VAL A 795 41.42 5.79 49.89
C VAL A 795 40.74 5.50 51.21
N VAL A 796 40.97 4.30 51.74
CA VAL A 796 40.48 3.89 53.06
C VAL A 796 41.66 3.86 54.01
N SER A 797 41.56 4.56 55.13
CA SER A 797 42.53 4.50 56.23
C SER A 797 41.85 4.09 57.53
N ALA A 798 42.60 3.48 58.44
CA ALA A 798 42.12 3.07 59.75
C ALA A 798 42.96 3.73 60.85
N ASN A 799 42.35 4.09 61.98
CA ASN A 799 43.02 4.79 63.08
C ASN A 799 43.81 3.85 64.03
N THR A 800 43.71 2.53 63.87
CA THR A 800 44.31 1.57 64.81
C THR A 800 45.35 0.68 64.15
N ALA A 801 46.62 0.81 64.55
CA ALA A 801 47.73 0.02 63.99
C ALA A 801 47.96 -1.33 64.70
N THR A 802 47.49 -1.49 65.95
CA THR A 802 47.69 -2.71 66.77
C THR A 802 46.45 -3.06 67.57
N LEU A 803 46.12 -4.36 67.63
CA LEU A 803 44.99 -4.91 68.40
C LEU A 803 45.52 -5.71 69.59
N PRO A 804 45.65 -5.11 70.78
CA PRO A 804 46.07 -5.81 71.99
C PRO A 804 45.04 -6.90 72.38
N VAL A 805 45.55 -8.06 72.80
CA VAL A 805 44.72 -9.21 73.19
C VAL A 805 43.97 -8.90 74.49
N GLY A 806 42.64 -8.99 74.45
CA GLY A 806 41.78 -8.87 75.64
C GLY A 806 41.26 -7.47 75.94
N GLU A 807 41.63 -6.46 75.15
CA GLU A 807 41.12 -5.09 75.30
C GLU A 807 40.05 -4.75 74.26
N MET A 808 39.10 -3.90 74.64
CA MET A 808 38.11 -3.33 73.72
C MET A 808 38.73 -2.14 72.99
N VAL A 809 38.84 -2.23 71.67
CA VAL A 809 39.42 -1.18 70.81
C VAL A 809 38.37 -0.68 69.83
N GLU A 810 38.25 0.64 69.70
CA GLU A 810 37.42 1.27 68.66
C GLU A 810 38.22 1.44 67.36
N ILE A 811 37.71 0.89 66.26
CA ILE A 811 38.32 1.02 64.93
C ILE A 811 37.50 2.02 64.11
N THR A 812 38.09 3.17 63.79
CA THR A 812 37.50 4.14 62.85
C THR A 812 38.06 3.94 61.45
N LEU A 813 37.18 3.71 60.48
CA LEU A 813 37.52 3.68 59.04
C LEU A 813 37.20 5.04 58.40
N ASN A 814 38.20 5.70 57.85
CA ASN A 814 38.02 6.95 57.10
C ASN A 814 38.10 6.67 55.60
N ILE A 815 37.05 7.04 54.86
CA ILE A 815 36.94 6.85 53.41
C ILE A 815 37.02 8.21 52.75
N HIS A 816 38.05 8.43 51.94
CA HIS A 816 38.26 9.68 51.21
C HIS A 816 38.11 9.43 49.71
N ASN A 817 37.28 10.25 49.05
CA ASN A 817 37.19 10.32 47.60
C ASN A 817 38.30 11.22 47.05
N GLN A 818 39.38 10.60 46.57
CA GLN A 818 40.44 11.28 45.82
C GLN A 818 40.14 11.38 44.31
N GLY A 819 38.94 11.01 43.87
CA GLY A 819 38.48 11.19 42.50
C GLY A 819 38.05 12.64 42.22
N PRO A 820 38.07 13.09 40.95
CA PRO A 820 37.67 14.44 40.59
C PRO A 820 36.15 14.68 40.69
N LEU A 821 35.35 13.61 40.75
CA LEU A 821 33.88 13.67 40.78
C LEU A 821 33.33 13.15 42.10
N PRO A 822 32.24 13.73 42.61
CA PRO A 822 31.58 13.24 43.82
C PRO A 822 30.97 11.86 43.57
N LEU A 823 31.15 10.96 44.53
CA LEU A 823 30.55 9.63 44.52
C LEU A 823 29.15 9.68 45.13
N ARG A 824 28.21 8.92 44.56
CA ARG A 824 26.83 8.85 45.04
C ARG A 824 26.46 7.43 45.42
N ASN A 825 25.61 7.29 46.43
CA ASN A 825 25.05 6.00 46.87
C ASN A 825 26.13 4.95 47.25
N LEU A 826 27.13 5.35 48.03
CA LEU A 826 28.16 4.42 48.50
C LEU A 826 27.56 3.48 49.56
N ASN A 827 27.81 2.18 49.38
CA ASN A 827 27.56 1.16 50.38
C ASN A 827 28.90 0.63 50.87
N ILE A 828 29.06 0.55 52.19
CA ILE A 828 30.29 0.15 52.87
C ILE A 828 30.01 -1.12 53.66
N SER A 829 30.86 -2.12 53.50
CA SER A 829 30.81 -3.38 54.23
C SER A 829 32.22 -3.81 54.61
N THR A 830 32.39 -4.46 55.76
CA THR A 830 33.69 -4.95 56.27
C THR A 830 33.80 -6.48 56.19
N SER A 831 35.02 -7.01 56.16
CA SER A 831 35.31 -8.45 56.25
C SER A 831 36.60 -8.67 57.07
N PRO A 832 36.56 -9.28 58.27
CA PRO A 832 35.38 -9.88 58.94
C PRO A 832 34.26 -8.86 59.19
N ASP A 833 33.02 -9.33 59.35
CA ASP A 833 31.86 -8.44 59.54
C ASP A 833 31.96 -7.73 60.90
N TRP A 834 32.53 -6.53 60.85
CA TRP A 834 32.63 -5.57 61.95
C TRP A 834 31.59 -4.44 61.79
N GLY A 835 30.62 -4.60 60.87
CA GLY A 835 29.62 -3.61 60.53
C GLY A 835 29.80 -2.97 59.15
N GLY A 836 28.94 -2.01 58.83
CA GLY A 836 28.89 -1.32 57.54
C GLY A 836 28.11 -0.01 57.60
N GLY A 837 27.98 0.68 56.47
CA GLY A 837 27.33 1.98 56.40
C GLY A 837 26.89 2.35 54.99
N LYS A 838 26.08 3.41 54.88
CA LYS A 838 25.66 3.97 53.59
C LYS A 838 25.79 5.48 53.62
N THR A 839 26.31 6.07 52.54
CA THR A 839 26.24 7.52 52.32
C THR A 839 25.70 7.81 50.92
N THR A 840 24.80 8.78 50.82
CA THR A 840 24.18 9.18 49.56
C THR A 840 25.11 10.03 48.71
N TYR A 841 26.09 10.70 49.33
CA TYR A 841 26.96 11.66 48.67
C TYR A 841 28.32 11.78 49.39
N LEU A 842 29.41 11.64 48.64
CA LEU A 842 30.77 11.85 49.11
C LEU A 842 31.51 12.73 48.11
N ALA A 843 31.73 14.00 48.47
CA ALA A 843 32.44 14.96 47.61
C ALA A 843 33.95 14.78 47.69
N GLU A 844 34.50 14.76 48.90
CA GLU A 844 35.93 14.58 49.25
C GLU A 844 36.12 13.41 50.19
#